data_AF-A0A8T3ZWD2-F1
#
_entry.id   AF-A0A8T3ZWD2-F1
#
_cell.length_a   1.000
_cell.length_b   1.000
_cell.length_c   1.000
_cell.angle_alpha   90.00
_cell.angle_beta   90.00
_cell.angle_gamma   90.00
#
_symmetry.space_group_name_H-M   'P 1'
#
loop_
_entity.id
_entity.type
_entity.pdbx_description
1 polymer ?
#
loop_
_entity_poly.entity_id
_entity_poly.type
_entity_poly.pdbx_seq_one_letter_code
_entity_poly.pdbx_strand_id
1 'polypeptide(L)'
;MNKGSALAVLFLILVSFLIFGCVQQQPPGASTTTTSAVAPTTTSVIPPTTTTVTVNASRLKTDLIDLSGVESEKARFTKYYRLEALDIPLQTLQYTLPLSTDQISNLQAFSSKISLSQGALDLLVKNGFVVVANPLYQKTEDFVSTYATLKHQEVPVFITSDSLLHLYHIQFDETLRQIEEREFYEKIWQTSYELFNDSVKKYESYPAGDLKEAAKRNAAYFAVGLELLKPKQDQLCTDKPGSSCQDSGIASAFFKSEDLQKYSFTTPGFVKSDVDKELDLIEKHLDFSVSPIFKYREDYSQFIPRGHYTRSEKLKNYFKAFMWYGRLTFLIKKDLIASENKAYDAKIHTLGASLIASKFSETPTLKEKWDRIYTVTAFYVGFSDDLGPYEYIKALNTVFSGSIDVTGLSDANLDKLKIELAKFSGPRIYGGTGECILTPPFTVEKYLQCLESGKGMRLMGQRFIPDSYAFSNLVGPQYLYKGAKEPFTMSIDGMGRKIRGFPRGLDAMAILGSDRAMEILNELDDTNYEGYAGNFSKLKAEFEAFTPADWNKNLYWGWLYALKTLLKESNGTYPSFMQTKAWQDKELTTALASWSQLRHDTILYAKQSYTPAGIGLPPAVVGYVEPLPEFYNRLLSL
;
A
#
# COMPACT_ATOMS: atom_id res chain seq x y z
N MET A 1 43.35 -24.95 37.61
CA MET A 1 44.63 -24.88 36.85
C MET A 1 44.29 -24.30 35.48
N ASN A 2 44.89 -23.23 34.94
CA ASN A 2 46.32 -23.01 34.61
C ASN A 2 46.80 -24.06 33.57
N LYS A 3 47.22 -23.76 32.33
CA LYS A 3 47.63 -22.54 31.58
C LYS A 3 47.07 -22.61 30.13
N GLY A 4 47.21 -21.69 29.18
CA GLY A 4 47.91 -20.40 29.05
C GLY A 4 48.50 -20.24 27.61
N SER A 5 48.97 -19.04 27.23
CA SER A 5 49.45 -18.66 25.87
C SER A 5 48.34 -18.59 24.81
N ALA A 6 47.93 -17.45 24.22
CA ALA A 6 48.51 -16.11 24.01
C ALA A 6 49.59 -15.99 22.92
N LEU A 7 49.25 -15.28 21.84
CA LEU A 7 50.16 -14.48 21.03
C LEU A 7 49.38 -13.29 20.45
N ALA A 8 49.99 -12.10 20.42
CA ALA A 8 49.40 -10.89 19.85
C ALA A 8 50.44 -10.19 18.96
N VAL A 9 49.99 -9.57 17.87
CA VAL A 9 50.84 -8.77 16.98
C VAL A 9 50.14 -7.43 16.72
N LEU A 10 50.78 -6.35 17.16
CA LEU A 10 50.42 -4.98 16.78
C LEU A 10 50.85 -4.73 15.33
N PHE A 11 50.08 -3.92 14.60
CA PHE A 11 50.68 -2.92 13.72
C PHE A 11 49.90 -1.60 13.75
N LEU A 12 50.60 -0.55 14.15
CA LEU A 12 50.23 0.86 14.05
C LEU A 12 51.13 1.47 12.97
N ILE A 13 50.64 2.45 12.18
CA ILE A 13 51.39 3.68 11.84
C ILE A 13 50.59 4.68 10.97
N LEU A 14 50.68 5.94 11.39
CA LEU A 14 50.39 7.27 10.79
C LEU A 14 49.25 7.56 9.79
N VAL A 15 48.45 8.54 10.26
CA VAL A 15 47.72 9.61 9.53
C VAL A 15 48.66 10.57 8.76
N SER A 16 48.17 11.17 7.66
CA SER A 16 48.50 12.57 7.26
C SER A 16 47.47 13.19 6.29
N PHE A 17 47.38 14.53 6.29
CA PHE A 17 46.43 15.37 5.53
C PHE A 17 47.05 15.96 4.25
N LEU A 18 46.20 16.47 3.33
CA LEU A 18 46.18 17.82 2.71
C LEU A 18 45.52 17.77 1.30
N ILE A 19 44.34 18.38 1.08
CA ILE A 19 44.08 19.76 0.60
C ILE A 19 44.59 20.06 -0.83
N PHE A 20 43.64 20.09 -1.77
CA PHE A 20 43.47 20.98 -2.95
C PHE A 20 41.99 20.83 -3.40
N GLY A 21 41.29 21.77 -4.05
CA GLY A 21 41.61 23.15 -4.44
C GLY A 21 40.54 23.63 -5.45
N CYS A 22 39.90 24.78 -5.24
CA CYS A 22 38.73 25.21 -6.03
C CYS A 22 39.07 25.68 -7.46
N VAL A 23 38.20 25.35 -8.44
CA VAL A 23 38.08 26.08 -9.71
C VAL A 23 36.59 26.20 -10.10
N GLN A 24 36.12 27.42 -10.34
CA GLN A 24 34.87 27.71 -11.05
C GLN A 24 35.17 28.00 -12.53
N GLN A 25 34.26 27.70 -13.46
CA GLN A 25 34.29 28.35 -14.78
C GLN A 25 32.93 28.33 -15.51
N GLN A 26 32.56 29.51 -16.04
CA GLN A 26 31.42 29.80 -16.93
C GLN A 26 31.60 31.22 -17.50
N PRO A 27 30.81 31.67 -18.50
CA PRO A 27 30.83 31.37 -19.94
C PRO A 27 31.59 32.45 -20.77
N PRO A 28 31.54 32.39 -22.12
CA PRO A 28 30.59 33.22 -22.89
C PRO A 28 29.89 32.39 -24.01
N GLY A 29 28.93 32.85 -24.85
CA GLY A 29 28.38 34.18 -25.14
C GLY A 29 28.91 34.75 -26.47
N ALA A 30 28.13 35.20 -27.46
CA ALA A 30 26.68 35.20 -27.73
C ALA A 30 26.48 35.25 -29.30
N SER A 31 25.44 35.72 -30.01
CA SER A 31 24.14 36.40 -29.75
C SER A 31 23.26 36.42 -31.04
N THR A 32 21.94 36.62 -30.91
CA THR A 32 20.97 37.13 -31.94
C THR A 32 20.71 36.27 -33.21
N THR A 33 19.56 36.35 -33.91
CA THR A 33 18.57 37.46 -34.06
C THR A 33 17.10 37.00 -34.18
N THR A 34 16.17 37.92 -33.94
CA THR A 34 14.70 37.81 -33.86
C THR A 34 13.96 37.64 -35.19
N THR A 35 12.74 37.05 -35.15
CA THR A 35 11.54 37.60 -35.83
C THR A 35 10.25 37.03 -35.20
N SER A 36 9.08 37.63 -35.46
CA SER A 36 7.80 37.33 -34.79
C SER A 36 6.62 37.30 -35.76
N ALA A 37 5.57 36.49 -35.46
CA ALA A 37 4.20 36.69 -35.96
C ALA A 37 3.14 35.86 -35.20
N VAL A 38 2.21 36.58 -34.56
CA VAL A 38 0.73 36.42 -34.57
C VAL A 38 0.10 35.04 -34.87
N ALA A 39 -0.82 34.60 -33.99
CA ALA A 39 -1.84 33.57 -34.27
C ALA A 39 -3.18 34.18 -34.73
N PRO A 40 -4.01 33.44 -35.48
CA PRO A 40 -5.38 33.25 -34.98
C PRO A 40 -6.00 31.85 -35.22
N THR A 41 -7.15 31.66 -34.58
CA THR A 41 -8.04 30.48 -34.56
C THR A 41 -8.60 30.05 -35.92
N THR A 42 -8.82 28.75 -36.13
CA THR A 42 -10.02 28.24 -36.85
C THR A 42 -10.28 26.75 -36.58
N THR A 43 -11.51 26.28 -36.85
CA THR A 43 -12.03 24.96 -36.48
C THR A 43 -12.28 24.07 -37.69
N SER A 44 -12.07 22.75 -37.54
CA SER A 44 -12.74 21.65 -38.28
C SER A 44 -12.65 21.60 -39.82
N VAL A 45 -12.16 20.46 -40.35
CA VAL A 45 -12.95 19.53 -41.20
C VAL A 45 -12.10 18.28 -41.50
N ILE A 46 -12.74 17.10 -41.57
CA ILE A 46 -12.13 15.82 -41.95
C ILE A 46 -12.54 15.46 -43.39
N PRO A 47 -11.58 15.16 -44.29
CA PRO A 47 -11.82 14.31 -45.46
C PRO A 47 -11.39 12.85 -45.16
N PRO A 48 -12.15 11.82 -45.58
CA PRO A 48 -11.80 10.43 -45.36
C PRO A 48 -10.89 9.88 -46.47
N THR A 49 -9.91 9.04 -46.10
CA THR A 49 -9.14 8.23 -47.07
C THR A 49 -9.03 6.77 -46.60
N THR A 50 -9.24 5.85 -47.54
CA THR A 50 -9.42 4.42 -47.35
C THR A 50 -8.25 3.69 -46.68
N THR A 51 -8.59 2.70 -45.85
CA THR A 51 -7.66 1.77 -45.19
C THR A 51 -6.68 1.09 -46.14
N THR A 52 -5.40 1.09 -45.78
CA THR A 52 -4.45 0.02 -46.16
C THR A 52 -3.93 -0.60 -44.87
N VAL A 53 -4.04 -1.93 -44.73
CA VAL A 53 -3.62 -2.62 -43.50
C VAL A 53 -2.16 -3.04 -43.62
N THR A 54 -1.30 -2.42 -42.81
CA THR A 54 0.04 -2.93 -42.48
C THR A 54 0.10 -3.17 -40.97
N VAL A 55 0.77 -4.25 -40.55
CA VAL A 55 0.82 -4.67 -39.15
C VAL A 55 1.74 -3.74 -38.36
N ASN A 56 1.17 -2.67 -37.81
CA ASN A 56 1.84 -1.89 -36.78
C ASN A 56 1.91 -2.70 -35.51
N ALA A 57 3.09 -3.29 -35.30
CA ALA A 57 3.92 -3.01 -34.15
C ALA A 57 3.22 -2.15 -33.07
N SER A 58 2.57 -2.84 -32.14
CA SER A 58 1.81 -2.30 -31.02
C SER A 58 2.74 -1.56 -30.03
N ARG A 59 2.61 -0.23 -29.76
CA ARG A 59 3.69 0.67 -29.25
C ARG A 59 3.44 1.39 -27.89
N LEU A 60 4.30 1.21 -26.86
CA LEU A 60 4.02 1.58 -25.43
C LEU A 60 4.17 3.06 -25.20
N LYS A 61 3.14 3.80 -25.55
CA LYS A 61 3.07 5.22 -25.33
C LYS A 61 2.16 5.53 -24.13
N THR A 62 2.75 5.48 -22.94
CA THR A 62 2.17 6.12 -21.75
C THR A 62 2.57 7.59 -21.71
N ASP A 63 1.63 8.48 -21.42
CA ASP A 63 1.92 9.91 -21.27
C ASP A 63 2.62 10.24 -19.94
N LEU A 64 3.35 11.37 -19.93
CA LEU A 64 3.97 11.92 -18.71
C LEU A 64 2.88 12.44 -17.77
N ILE A 65 2.91 12.01 -16.51
CA ILE A 65 2.11 12.61 -15.44
C ILE A 65 3.06 13.29 -14.47
N ASP A 66 3.04 14.62 -14.41
CA ASP A 66 3.78 15.42 -13.43
C ASP A 66 2.78 16.23 -12.60
N LEU A 67 2.78 16.00 -11.28
CA LEU A 67 1.84 16.65 -10.36
C LEU A 67 2.54 17.70 -9.47
N SER A 68 3.77 18.09 -9.77
CA SER A 68 4.57 19.02 -8.95
C SER A 68 3.93 20.40 -8.73
N GLY A 69 3.08 20.85 -9.65
CA GLY A 69 2.28 22.08 -9.52
C GLY A 69 0.98 21.94 -8.71
N VAL A 70 0.66 20.78 -8.15
CA VAL A 70 -0.60 20.54 -7.41
C VAL A 70 -0.42 20.86 -5.93
N GLU A 71 -0.98 22.00 -5.50
CA GLU A 71 -1.08 22.35 -4.07
C GLU A 71 -2.37 21.81 -3.45
N SER A 72 -2.26 21.19 -2.26
CA SER A 72 -3.40 20.70 -1.48
C SER A 72 -3.02 20.58 -0.01
N GLU A 73 -3.84 21.14 0.88
CA GLU A 73 -3.61 21.07 2.33
C GLU A 73 -3.67 19.61 2.84
N LYS A 74 -4.52 18.78 2.24
CA LYS A 74 -4.68 17.36 2.56
C LYS A 74 -3.69 16.47 1.81
N ALA A 75 -3.45 16.75 0.53
CA ALA A 75 -2.66 15.89 -0.37
C ALA A 75 -1.22 16.40 -0.57
N ARG A 76 -0.53 16.75 0.53
CA ARG A 76 0.78 17.44 0.52
C ARG A 76 1.90 16.66 -0.20
N PHE A 77 1.74 15.35 -0.40
CA PHE A 77 2.69 14.49 -1.09
C PHE A 77 2.46 14.37 -2.61
N THR A 78 1.28 14.75 -3.12
CA THR A 78 0.93 14.61 -4.55
C THR A 78 1.93 15.34 -5.46
N LYS A 79 2.49 16.46 -5.01
CA LYS A 79 3.55 17.22 -5.70
C LYS A 79 4.90 16.50 -5.87
N TYR A 80 5.08 15.32 -5.27
CA TYR A 80 6.27 14.48 -5.48
C TYR A 80 6.00 13.34 -6.48
N TYR A 81 4.75 13.08 -6.85
CA TYR A 81 4.41 12.05 -7.82
C TYR A 81 4.75 12.51 -9.24
N ARG A 82 5.53 11.69 -9.94
CA ARG A 82 5.90 11.88 -11.34
C ARG A 82 6.06 10.53 -12.02
N LEU A 83 5.26 10.26 -13.04
CA LEU A 83 5.33 9.07 -13.90
C LEU A 83 5.92 9.48 -15.25
N GLU A 84 7.13 9.00 -15.57
CA GLU A 84 7.77 9.30 -16.84
C GLU A 84 7.04 8.64 -18.02
N ALA A 85 6.99 9.35 -19.14
CA ALA A 85 6.42 8.84 -20.39
C ALA A 85 7.26 7.69 -20.95
N LEU A 86 6.58 6.68 -21.52
CA LEU A 86 7.22 5.54 -22.16
C LEU A 86 7.02 5.58 -23.67
N ASP A 87 7.92 4.92 -24.41
CA ASP A 87 7.83 4.73 -25.87
C ASP A 87 8.80 3.59 -26.35
N ILE A 88 8.76 2.38 -25.77
CA ILE A 88 9.81 1.30 -25.82
C ILE A 88 9.26 -0.07 -26.35
N PRO A 89 10.02 -1.11 -26.86
CA PRO A 89 9.55 -2.14 -27.88
C PRO A 89 9.29 -3.66 -27.53
N LEU A 90 8.08 -4.22 -27.83
CA LEU A 90 7.47 -5.55 -27.42
C LEU A 90 7.99 -6.75 -28.22
N GLN A 91 9.30 -6.87 -28.33
CA GLN A 91 9.94 -7.87 -29.19
C GLN A 91 10.39 -9.08 -28.35
N THR A 92 9.42 -9.85 -27.83
CA THR A 92 9.66 -11.10 -27.09
C THR A 92 9.52 -12.32 -28.01
N LEU A 93 10.37 -13.34 -27.82
CA LEU A 93 10.32 -14.57 -28.60
C LEU A 93 8.98 -15.30 -28.40
N GLN A 94 8.29 -15.59 -29.51
CA GLN A 94 7.03 -16.32 -29.53
C GLN A 94 7.28 -17.81 -29.83
N TYR A 95 6.42 -18.67 -29.29
CA TYR A 95 6.36 -20.10 -29.60
C TYR A 95 4.89 -20.51 -29.79
N THR A 96 4.66 -21.56 -30.57
CA THR A 96 3.32 -22.12 -30.79
C THR A 96 2.94 -23.09 -29.67
N LEU A 97 1.69 -23.05 -29.22
CA LEU A 97 1.12 -24.02 -28.29
C LEU A 97 0.25 -25.06 -29.03
N PRO A 98 0.20 -26.32 -28.57
CA PRO A 98 0.98 -26.89 -27.45
C PRO A 98 2.48 -27.04 -27.80
N LEU A 99 3.34 -26.97 -26.78
CA LEU A 99 4.78 -27.20 -26.91
C LEU A 99 5.06 -28.66 -27.25
N SER A 100 5.96 -28.91 -28.20
CA SER A 100 6.56 -30.24 -28.38
C SER A 100 7.68 -30.43 -27.34
N THR A 101 7.66 -31.51 -26.54
CA THR A 101 8.60 -31.68 -25.42
C THR A 101 10.07 -31.78 -25.86
N ASP A 102 10.30 -32.29 -27.07
CA ASP A 102 11.59 -32.35 -27.77
C ASP A 102 12.13 -30.97 -28.19
N GLN A 103 11.27 -29.94 -28.24
CA GLN A 103 11.67 -28.56 -28.54
C GLN A 103 11.98 -27.74 -27.29
N ILE A 104 11.66 -28.26 -26.09
CA ILE A 104 12.00 -27.63 -24.81
C ILE A 104 13.46 -27.97 -24.46
N SER A 105 14.38 -27.13 -24.92
CA SER A 105 15.83 -27.38 -24.96
C SER A 105 16.49 -27.77 -23.62
N ASN A 106 15.89 -27.41 -22.48
CA ASN A 106 16.39 -27.74 -21.15
C ASN A 106 15.55 -28.79 -20.40
N LEU A 107 14.48 -29.36 -20.99
CA LEU A 107 13.48 -30.16 -20.27
C LEU A 107 14.08 -31.35 -19.51
N GLN A 108 15.01 -32.09 -20.12
CA GLN A 108 15.66 -33.23 -19.48
C GLN A 108 16.60 -32.78 -18.34
N ALA A 109 17.34 -31.69 -18.55
CA ALA A 109 18.23 -31.11 -17.54
C ALA A 109 17.47 -30.46 -16.37
N PHE A 110 16.28 -29.92 -16.61
CA PHE A 110 15.34 -29.47 -15.59
C PHE A 110 14.75 -30.66 -14.83
N SER A 111 14.20 -31.65 -15.54
CA SER A 111 13.49 -32.80 -14.96
C SER A 111 14.39 -33.69 -14.08
N SER A 112 15.70 -33.69 -14.34
CA SER A 112 16.71 -34.36 -13.50
C SER A 112 17.01 -33.66 -12.16
N LYS A 113 16.56 -32.41 -11.99
CA LYS A 113 16.75 -31.56 -10.80
C LYS A 113 15.44 -31.29 -10.08
N ILE A 114 14.36 -31.07 -10.83
CA ILE A 114 13.00 -30.85 -10.37
C ILE A 114 12.08 -31.82 -11.14
N SER A 115 11.65 -32.89 -10.48
CA SER A 115 10.77 -33.89 -11.09
C SER A 115 9.34 -33.35 -11.25
N LEU A 116 8.87 -33.28 -12.49
CA LEU A 116 7.47 -32.99 -12.81
C LEU A 116 6.63 -34.27 -12.77
N SER A 117 5.39 -34.19 -12.30
CA SER A 117 4.40 -35.24 -12.51
C SER A 117 3.90 -35.23 -13.96
N GLN A 118 3.33 -36.34 -14.45
CA GLN A 118 2.82 -36.38 -15.83
C GLN A 118 1.80 -35.26 -16.09
N GLY A 119 0.83 -35.05 -15.18
CA GLY A 119 -0.12 -33.94 -15.32
C GLY A 119 0.51 -32.55 -15.29
N ALA A 120 1.65 -32.35 -14.62
CA ALA A 120 2.41 -31.10 -14.68
C ALA A 120 3.16 -30.94 -16.02
N LEU A 121 3.67 -32.04 -16.59
CA LEU A 121 4.24 -32.07 -17.93
C LEU A 121 3.17 -31.79 -19.00
N ASP A 122 1.99 -32.39 -18.88
CA ASP A 122 0.86 -32.20 -19.80
C ASP A 122 0.37 -30.74 -19.77
N LEU A 123 0.36 -30.10 -18.59
CA LEU A 123 0.06 -28.67 -18.43
C LEU A 123 1.16 -27.78 -19.03
N LEU A 124 2.44 -28.10 -18.83
CA LEU A 124 3.56 -27.38 -19.44
C LEU A 124 3.49 -27.44 -20.98
N VAL A 125 3.21 -28.64 -21.52
CA VAL A 125 2.95 -28.87 -22.95
C VAL A 125 1.77 -28.04 -23.44
N LYS A 126 0.62 -28.10 -22.76
CA LYS A 126 -0.60 -27.40 -23.18
C LYS A 126 -0.45 -25.87 -23.14
N ASN A 127 0.15 -25.33 -22.07
CA ASN A 127 0.04 -23.91 -21.72
C ASN A 127 1.34 -23.10 -21.95
N GLY A 128 2.48 -23.76 -22.18
CA GLY A 128 3.80 -23.11 -22.26
C GLY A 128 4.48 -22.90 -20.89
N PHE A 129 3.74 -23.07 -19.80
CA PHE A 129 4.22 -22.97 -18.42
C PHE A 129 3.43 -23.92 -17.51
N VAL A 130 3.98 -24.21 -16.33
CA VAL A 130 3.27 -24.90 -15.25
C VAL A 130 3.69 -24.34 -13.89
N VAL A 131 2.75 -24.25 -12.96
CA VAL A 131 3.02 -23.94 -11.55
C VAL A 131 3.00 -25.26 -10.78
N VAL A 132 4.03 -25.50 -9.96
CA VAL A 132 4.17 -26.69 -9.12
C VAL A 132 4.40 -26.30 -7.66
N ALA A 133 3.97 -27.15 -6.72
CA ALA A 133 4.29 -26.96 -5.31
C ALA A 133 5.82 -27.00 -5.09
N ASN A 134 6.35 -26.15 -4.20
CA ASN A 134 7.79 -25.97 -4.01
C ASN A 134 8.49 -27.31 -3.64
N PRO A 135 9.32 -27.87 -4.54
CA PRO A 135 9.97 -29.16 -4.31
C PRO A 135 11.25 -29.05 -3.49
N LEU A 136 11.73 -27.82 -3.26
CA LEU A 136 13.01 -27.53 -2.60
C LEU A 136 12.82 -27.28 -1.10
N TYR A 137 11.73 -26.60 -0.72
CA TYR A 137 11.43 -26.24 0.66
C TYR A 137 9.96 -26.51 1.02
N GLN A 138 9.71 -27.59 1.77
CA GLN A 138 8.37 -28.02 2.17
C GLN A 138 7.76 -27.22 3.36
N LYS A 139 8.43 -26.19 3.88
CA LYS A 139 8.07 -25.53 5.15
C LYS A 139 8.31 -24.01 5.26
N THR A 140 8.77 -23.32 4.22
CA THR A 140 9.21 -21.91 4.33
C THR A 140 8.89 -21.10 3.08
N GLU A 141 8.28 -19.92 3.26
CA GLU A 141 7.84 -18.99 2.20
C GLU A 141 8.95 -18.01 1.75
N ASP A 142 10.20 -18.44 1.76
CA ASP A 142 11.36 -17.59 1.44
C ASP A 142 11.66 -17.57 -0.06
N PHE A 143 11.27 -16.48 -0.72
CA PHE A 143 11.59 -16.18 -2.12
C PHE A 143 13.11 -16.11 -2.37
N VAL A 144 13.88 -15.52 -1.45
CA VAL A 144 15.32 -15.30 -1.61
C VAL A 144 16.06 -16.64 -1.54
N SER A 145 15.77 -17.47 -0.54
CA SER A 145 16.33 -18.83 -0.45
C SER A 145 15.89 -19.72 -1.61
N THR A 146 14.66 -19.57 -2.11
CA THR A 146 14.18 -20.33 -3.28
C THR A 146 14.96 -19.96 -4.53
N TYR A 147 15.10 -18.67 -4.86
CA TYR A 147 15.90 -18.24 -6.02
C TYR A 147 17.40 -18.53 -5.84
N ALA A 148 17.94 -18.41 -4.62
CA ALA A 148 19.32 -18.80 -4.33
C ALA A 148 19.56 -20.31 -4.53
N THR A 149 18.58 -21.15 -4.21
CA THR A 149 18.69 -22.61 -4.34
C THR A 149 18.51 -23.07 -5.79
N LEU A 150 17.56 -22.49 -6.52
CA LEU A 150 17.45 -22.68 -7.98
C LEU A 150 18.78 -22.32 -8.67
N LYS A 151 19.37 -21.17 -8.30
CA LYS A 151 20.68 -20.75 -8.79
C LYS A 151 21.81 -21.72 -8.39
N HIS A 152 21.86 -22.18 -7.13
CA HIS A 152 22.85 -23.14 -6.65
C HIS A 152 22.74 -24.51 -7.34
N GLN A 153 21.52 -24.95 -7.65
CA GLN A 153 21.27 -26.19 -8.40
C GLN A 153 21.45 -26.03 -9.91
N GLU A 154 21.84 -24.85 -10.41
CA GLU A 154 21.92 -24.54 -11.84
C GLU A 154 20.58 -24.79 -12.59
N VAL A 155 19.47 -24.38 -11.98
CA VAL A 155 18.13 -24.36 -12.58
C VAL A 155 17.85 -22.92 -13.06
N PRO A 156 17.54 -22.70 -14.36
CA PRO A 156 17.20 -21.37 -14.88
C PRO A 156 16.11 -20.67 -14.08
N VAL A 157 16.38 -19.44 -13.66
CA VAL A 157 15.50 -18.64 -12.79
C VAL A 157 14.59 -17.77 -13.65
N PHE A 158 13.27 -17.92 -13.50
CA PHE A 158 12.29 -16.97 -14.01
C PHE A 158 11.91 -16.01 -12.86
N ILE A 159 12.23 -14.74 -13.02
CA ILE A 159 11.89 -13.66 -12.09
C ILE A 159 10.56 -13.06 -12.53
N THR A 160 9.49 -13.44 -11.85
CA THR A 160 8.14 -12.91 -12.04
C THR A 160 7.90 -11.64 -11.23
N SER A 161 6.88 -10.88 -11.62
CA SER A 161 6.48 -9.61 -11.00
C SER A 161 6.12 -9.75 -9.51
N ASP A 162 5.68 -10.93 -9.07
CA ASP A 162 5.45 -11.29 -7.66
C ASP A 162 6.67 -11.05 -6.76
N SER A 163 7.88 -11.34 -7.24
CA SER A 163 9.13 -11.15 -6.49
C SER A 163 9.46 -9.67 -6.26
N LEU A 164 9.13 -8.80 -7.22
CA LEU A 164 9.30 -7.34 -7.11
C LEU A 164 8.16 -6.70 -6.31
N LEU A 165 6.93 -7.24 -6.40
CA LEU A 165 5.83 -6.90 -5.50
C LEU A 165 6.15 -7.27 -4.04
N HIS A 166 6.79 -8.42 -3.81
CA HIS A 166 7.22 -8.86 -2.47
C HIS A 166 8.32 -7.95 -1.90
N LEU A 167 9.32 -7.56 -2.70
CA LEU A 167 10.33 -6.59 -2.29
C LEU A 167 9.75 -5.19 -2.03
N TYR A 168 8.82 -4.73 -2.87
CA TYR A 168 8.11 -3.47 -2.65
C TYR A 168 7.23 -3.53 -1.38
N HIS A 169 6.55 -4.64 -1.13
CA HIS A 169 5.80 -4.89 0.11
C HIS A 169 6.71 -4.79 1.35
N ILE A 170 7.89 -5.43 1.32
CA ILE A 170 8.87 -5.32 2.43
C ILE A 170 9.34 -3.87 2.61
N GLN A 171 9.64 -3.14 1.52
CA GLN A 171 10.03 -1.73 1.61
C GLN A 171 8.90 -0.86 2.19
N PHE A 172 7.66 -1.08 1.76
CA PHE A 172 6.48 -0.37 2.22
C PHE A 172 6.23 -0.64 3.72
N ASP A 173 6.24 -1.91 4.14
CA ASP A 173 6.08 -2.35 5.53
C ASP A 173 7.16 -1.76 6.44
N GLU A 174 8.44 -1.96 6.10
CA GLU A 174 9.56 -1.48 6.90
C GLU A 174 9.65 0.05 6.97
N THR A 175 9.22 0.76 5.94
CA THR A 175 9.22 2.24 5.96
C THR A 175 8.03 2.76 6.76
N LEU A 176 6.83 2.21 6.58
CA LEU A 176 5.65 2.55 7.37
C LEU A 176 5.88 2.27 8.86
N ARG A 177 6.34 1.06 9.21
CA ARG A 177 6.72 0.63 10.56
C ARG A 177 7.67 1.61 11.24
N GLN A 178 8.74 2.01 10.55
CA GLN A 178 9.73 2.93 11.10
C GLN A 178 9.17 4.35 11.31
N ILE A 179 8.25 4.81 10.45
CA ILE A 179 7.56 6.10 10.64
C ILE A 179 6.57 6.01 11.81
N GLU A 180 5.80 4.92 11.92
CA GLU A 180 4.86 4.69 13.02
C GLU A 180 5.56 4.69 14.38
N GLU A 181 6.62 3.90 14.52
CA GLU A 181 7.35 3.71 15.78
C GLU A 181 8.20 4.92 16.19
N ARG A 182 8.84 5.61 15.23
CA ARG A 182 9.77 6.72 15.53
C ARG A 182 9.11 8.10 15.49
N GLU A 183 8.15 8.33 14.59
CA GLU A 183 7.55 9.65 14.37
C GLU A 183 6.10 9.73 14.86
N PHE A 184 5.23 8.76 14.54
CA PHE A 184 3.81 8.89 14.86
C PHE A 184 3.52 8.60 16.34
N TYR A 185 4.19 7.63 16.98
CA TYR A 185 3.95 7.28 18.39
C TYR A 185 3.96 8.50 19.31
N GLU A 186 4.99 9.34 19.18
CA GLU A 186 5.11 10.57 19.96
C GLU A 186 4.08 11.62 19.55
N LYS A 187 3.82 11.80 18.25
CA LYS A 187 2.85 12.81 17.78
C LYS A 187 1.41 12.45 18.17
N ILE A 188 1.03 11.17 18.20
CA ILE A 188 -0.30 10.75 18.65
C ILE A 188 -0.42 10.85 20.17
N TRP A 189 0.63 10.52 20.93
CA TRP A 189 0.68 10.79 22.38
C TRP A 189 0.50 12.29 22.68
N GLN A 190 1.32 13.15 22.07
CA GLN A 190 1.27 14.61 22.28
C GLN A 190 -0.08 15.22 21.88
N THR A 191 -0.67 14.77 20.77
CA THR A 191 -2.00 15.21 20.30
C THR A 191 -3.09 14.79 21.28
N SER A 192 -3.06 13.54 21.72
CA SER A 192 -4.06 12.96 22.64
C SER A 192 -3.96 13.56 24.03
N TYR A 193 -2.74 13.80 24.53
CA TYR A 193 -2.50 14.44 25.82
C TYR A 193 -2.96 15.90 25.83
N GLU A 194 -2.76 16.64 24.75
CA GLU A 194 -3.23 18.03 24.66
C GLU A 194 -4.77 18.12 24.60
N LEU A 195 -5.42 17.24 23.81
CA LEU A 195 -6.88 17.15 23.71
C LEU A 195 -7.54 16.60 25.00
N PHE A 196 -6.87 15.67 25.70
CA PHE A 196 -7.27 15.20 27.02
C PHE A 196 -7.32 16.35 28.03
N ASN A 197 -6.22 17.10 28.17
CA ASN A 197 -6.13 18.20 29.14
C ASN A 197 -7.14 19.34 28.83
N ASP A 198 -7.36 19.65 27.54
CA ASP A 198 -8.40 20.57 27.11
C ASP A 198 -9.81 20.07 27.48
N SER A 199 -10.07 18.77 27.31
CA SER A 199 -11.36 18.14 27.66
C SER A 199 -11.60 18.12 29.18
N VAL A 200 -10.57 17.85 29.99
CA VAL A 200 -10.65 17.93 31.47
C VAL A 200 -10.94 19.37 31.90
N LYS A 201 -10.20 20.35 31.39
CA LYS A 201 -10.42 21.78 31.69
C LYS A 201 -11.83 22.23 31.30
N LYS A 202 -12.33 21.82 30.13
CA LYS A 202 -13.69 22.10 29.66
C LYS A 202 -14.74 21.43 30.58
N TYR A 203 -14.54 20.18 30.96
CA TYR A 203 -15.40 19.48 31.93
C TYR A 203 -15.43 20.20 33.28
N GLU A 204 -14.30 20.66 33.82
CA GLU A 204 -14.25 21.38 35.09
C GLU A 204 -14.97 22.74 35.00
N SER A 205 -14.70 23.50 33.94
CA SER A 205 -15.20 24.87 33.76
C SER A 205 -16.69 25.00 33.40
N TYR A 206 -17.28 24.06 32.64
CA TYR A 206 -18.66 24.18 32.17
C TYR A 206 -19.70 23.93 33.28
N PRO A 207 -20.86 24.63 33.28
CA PRO A 207 -21.99 24.31 34.15
C PRO A 207 -22.59 22.94 33.80
N ALA A 208 -23.43 22.39 34.68
CA ALA A 208 -24.11 21.12 34.41
C ALA A 208 -25.00 21.22 33.15
N GLY A 209 -24.79 20.30 32.20
CA GLY A 209 -25.47 20.30 30.90
C GLY A 209 -24.63 19.62 29.80
N ASP A 210 -25.17 19.63 28.59
CA ASP A 210 -24.69 18.80 27.48
C ASP A 210 -23.23 19.04 27.08
N LEU A 211 -22.74 20.28 27.16
CA LEU A 211 -21.33 20.60 26.90
C LEU A 211 -20.38 20.02 27.96
N LYS A 212 -20.82 19.90 29.21
CA LYS A 212 -20.04 19.27 30.30
C LYS A 212 -20.00 17.75 30.12
N GLU A 213 -21.10 17.12 29.73
CA GLU A 213 -21.13 15.68 29.41
C GLU A 213 -20.33 15.36 28.13
N ALA A 214 -20.39 16.20 27.10
CA ALA A 214 -19.53 16.09 25.92
C ALA A 214 -18.04 16.21 26.27
N ALA A 215 -17.67 17.18 27.11
CA ALA A 215 -16.31 17.31 27.61
C ALA A 215 -15.88 16.11 28.49
N LYS A 216 -16.79 15.56 29.31
CA LYS A 216 -16.56 14.32 30.08
C LYS A 216 -16.22 13.15 29.15
N ARG A 217 -17.02 12.92 28.11
CA ARG A 217 -16.79 11.81 27.16
C ARG A 217 -15.55 12.00 26.32
N ASN A 218 -15.22 13.22 25.91
CA ASN A 218 -13.95 13.51 25.26
C ASN A 218 -12.76 13.20 26.21
N ALA A 219 -12.83 13.60 27.48
CA ALA A 219 -11.80 13.28 28.47
C ALA A 219 -11.64 11.75 28.65
N ALA A 220 -12.73 10.99 28.66
CA ALA A 220 -12.68 9.52 28.67
C ALA A 220 -12.06 8.94 27.39
N TYR A 221 -12.49 9.43 26.21
CA TYR A 221 -12.00 9.01 24.90
C TYR A 221 -10.49 9.20 24.73
N PHE A 222 -9.95 10.35 25.15
CA PHE A 222 -8.51 10.57 25.12
C PHE A 222 -7.78 9.81 26.23
N ALA A 223 -8.36 9.65 27.43
CA ALA A 223 -7.77 8.83 28.49
C ALA A 223 -7.61 7.36 28.10
N VAL A 224 -8.60 6.74 27.43
CA VAL A 224 -8.48 5.35 26.92
C VAL A 224 -7.28 5.22 25.98
N GLY A 225 -7.21 6.05 24.94
CA GLY A 225 -6.08 5.98 24.00
C GLY A 225 -4.73 6.35 24.62
N LEU A 226 -4.70 7.16 25.68
CA LEU A 226 -3.48 7.43 26.46
C LEU A 226 -3.06 6.24 27.34
N GLU A 227 -3.97 5.54 28.03
CA GLU A 227 -3.61 4.31 28.76
C GLU A 227 -3.17 3.19 27.78
N LEU A 228 -3.69 3.17 26.53
CA LEU A 228 -3.24 2.26 25.47
C LEU A 228 -1.84 2.61 24.92
N LEU A 229 -1.45 3.90 24.93
CA LEU A 229 -0.11 4.38 24.55
C LEU A 229 0.89 4.43 25.73
N LYS A 230 0.46 4.02 26.93
CA LYS A 230 1.28 4.09 28.14
C LYS A 230 2.07 2.79 28.32
N PRO A 231 3.41 2.81 28.24
CA PRO A 231 4.22 1.61 28.41
C PRO A 231 4.10 1.07 29.84
N LYS A 232 4.02 -0.25 29.94
CA LYS A 232 3.92 -0.99 31.20
C LYS A 232 5.28 -1.60 31.58
N GLN A 233 5.46 -2.00 32.85
CA GLN A 233 6.76 -2.52 33.35
C GLN A 233 7.15 -3.87 32.71
N ASP A 234 6.16 -4.68 32.36
CA ASP A 234 6.27 -5.94 31.61
C ASP A 234 6.60 -5.73 30.11
N GLN A 235 6.60 -4.49 29.62
CA GLN A 235 6.98 -4.12 28.25
C GLN A 235 8.43 -3.59 28.16
N LEU A 236 9.21 -3.74 29.23
CA LEU A 236 10.66 -3.49 29.26
C LEU A 236 11.46 -4.76 28.93
N CYS A 237 12.64 -4.57 28.36
CA CYS A 237 13.63 -5.64 28.24
C CYS A 237 14.10 -6.09 29.63
N THR A 238 13.86 -7.36 29.98
CA THR A 238 14.26 -7.96 31.27
C THR A 238 15.65 -8.59 31.24
N ASP A 239 16.19 -8.90 30.05
CA ASP A 239 17.50 -9.50 29.85
C ASP A 239 18.64 -8.45 29.78
N LYS A 240 19.88 -8.94 29.89
CA LYS A 240 21.05 -8.10 29.58
C LYS A 240 21.10 -7.82 28.06
N PRO A 241 21.43 -6.58 27.64
CA PRO A 241 21.40 -6.20 26.22
C PRO A 241 22.42 -7.01 25.40
N GLY A 242 21.95 -7.98 24.61
CA GLY A 242 22.84 -8.82 23.81
C GLY A 242 22.25 -10.04 23.09
N SER A 243 20.93 -10.13 22.86
CA SER A 243 20.32 -10.96 21.78
C SER A 243 18.79 -10.96 21.80
N SER A 244 18.16 -11.13 22.97
CA SER A 244 16.71 -11.36 23.10
C SER A 244 15.83 -10.10 22.96
N CYS A 245 16.39 -8.90 23.13
CA CYS A 245 15.63 -7.64 23.15
C CYS A 245 15.71 -6.80 21.86
N GLN A 246 16.29 -7.32 20.78
CA GLN A 246 16.42 -6.62 19.50
C GLN A 246 15.51 -7.25 18.45
N ASP A 247 14.74 -6.42 17.73
CA ASP A 247 14.12 -6.83 16.46
C ASP A 247 15.22 -6.90 15.39
N SER A 248 15.06 -7.76 14.38
CA SER A 248 16.06 -7.97 13.33
C SER A 248 16.26 -6.76 12.39
N GLY A 249 15.50 -5.66 12.59
CA GLY A 249 15.59 -4.42 11.82
C GLY A 249 15.72 -3.16 12.68
N ILE A 250 16.91 -2.91 13.23
CA ILE A 250 17.42 -1.61 13.74
C ILE A 250 16.68 -1.02 14.98
N ALA A 251 15.50 -1.54 15.35
CA ALA A 251 14.71 -1.10 16.50
C ALA A 251 14.83 -2.04 17.71
N SER A 252 14.46 -1.51 18.89
CA SER A 252 14.29 -2.30 20.11
C SER A 252 12.90 -2.94 20.09
N ALA A 253 12.80 -4.23 20.38
CA ALA A 253 11.50 -4.91 20.52
C ALA A 253 10.72 -4.43 21.77
N PHE A 254 11.42 -3.81 22.73
CA PHE A 254 10.89 -3.37 24.02
C PHE A 254 11.06 -1.85 24.23
N PHE A 255 10.25 -1.28 25.13
CA PHE A 255 10.45 0.08 25.60
C PHE A 255 11.73 0.22 26.46
N LYS A 256 12.16 1.46 26.67
CA LYS A 256 13.23 1.81 27.62
C LYS A 256 12.65 2.36 28.92
N SER A 257 13.44 2.34 29.99
CA SER A 257 13.07 2.92 31.29
C SER A 257 12.71 4.41 31.21
N GLU A 258 13.29 5.16 30.26
CA GLU A 258 12.94 6.56 30.03
C GLU A 258 11.55 6.74 29.37
N ASP A 259 11.11 5.78 28.54
CA ASP A 259 9.79 5.84 27.89
C ASP A 259 8.67 5.80 28.95
N LEU A 260 8.84 5.09 30.06
CA LEU A 260 7.86 5.02 31.17
C LEU A 260 7.71 6.34 31.94
N GLN A 261 8.71 7.22 31.90
CA GLN A 261 8.60 8.58 32.46
C GLN A 261 8.07 9.56 31.42
N LYS A 262 8.47 9.40 30.14
CA LYS A 262 8.04 10.25 29.02
C LYS A 262 6.56 10.09 28.67
N TYR A 263 6.06 8.86 28.66
CA TYR A 263 4.70 8.51 28.27
C TYR A 263 3.85 8.15 29.50
N SER A 264 3.77 9.08 30.46
CA SER A 264 3.03 8.92 31.71
C SER A 264 1.93 9.97 31.89
N PHE A 265 0.78 9.54 32.40
CA PHE A 265 -0.35 10.39 32.80
C PHE A 265 -1.27 9.65 33.79
N THR A 266 -2.24 10.35 34.36
CA THR A 266 -3.22 9.82 35.33
C THR A 266 -4.65 10.02 34.83
N THR A 267 -5.41 8.93 34.68
CA THR A 267 -6.86 8.99 34.37
C THR A 267 -7.65 9.60 35.54
N PRO A 268 -8.46 10.66 35.32
CA PRO A 268 -9.22 11.33 36.38
C PRO A 268 -10.38 10.49 36.92
N GLY A 269 -10.66 10.61 38.23
CA GLY A 269 -11.69 9.82 38.91
C GLY A 269 -13.11 9.95 38.32
N PHE A 270 -13.44 11.10 37.72
CA PHE A 270 -14.76 11.35 37.12
C PHE A 270 -15.01 10.63 35.77
N VAL A 271 -13.96 10.07 35.15
CA VAL A 271 -14.05 9.19 33.97
C VAL A 271 -13.52 7.77 34.22
N LYS A 272 -12.76 7.55 35.28
CA LYS A 272 -12.05 6.28 35.53
C LYS A 272 -12.94 5.04 35.43
N SER A 273 -14.16 5.07 35.97
CA SER A 273 -15.07 3.91 35.88
C SER A 273 -15.56 3.58 34.45
N ASP A 274 -15.55 4.55 33.54
CA ASP A 274 -15.92 4.34 32.13
C ASP A 274 -14.68 3.92 31.32
N VAL A 275 -13.52 4.54 31.60
CA VAL A 275 -12.20 4.19 31.01
C VAL A 275 -11.77 2.76 31.35
N ASP A 276 -11.84 2.37 32.63
CA ASP A 276 -11.42 1.03 33.08
C ASP A 276 -12.26 -0.09 32.42
N LYS A 277 -13.55 0.15 32.16
CA LYS A 277 -14.45 -0.79 31.47
C LYS A 277 -14.16 -0.86 29.97
N GLU A 278 -13.86 0.27 29.34
CA GLU A 278 -13.50 0.31 27.93
C GLU A 278 -12.18 -0.44 27.68
N LEU A 279 -11.21 -0.28 28.57
CA LEU A 279 -9.94 -1.02 28.54
C LEU A 279 -10.12 -2.52 28.81
N ASP A 280 -11.01 -2.91 29.73
CA ASP A 280 -11.36 -4.31 29.98
C ASP A 280 -12.00 -4.99 28.75
N LEU A 281 -12.85 -4.29 27.99
CA LEU A 281 -13.39 -4.78 26.72
C LEU A 281 -12.28 -4.89 25.65
N ILE A 282 -11.41 -3.88 25.53
CA ILE A 282 -10.31 -3.85 24.56
C ILE A 282 -9.28 -4.95 24.82
N GLU A 283 -8.88 -5.22 26.06
CA GLU A 283 -7.90 -6.27 26.40
C GLU A 283 -8.50 -7.69 26.33
N LYS A 284 -9.84 -7.84 26.42
CA LYS A 284 -10.52 -9.13 26.26
C LYS A 284 -10.67 -9.58 24.81
N HIS A 285 -10.58 -8.66 23.84
CA HIS A 285 -10.61 -8.97 22.41
C HIS A 285 -11.82 -9.80 21.93
N LEU A 286 -12.97 -9.63 22.57
CA LEU A 286 -14.21 -10.34 22.23
C LEU A 286 -14.98 -9.66 21.08
N ASP A 287 -16.01 -10.36 20.61
CA ASP A 287 -16.98 -9.89 19.61
C ASP A 287 -17.81 -8.67 20.10
N PHE A 288 -18.70 -8.15 19.24
CA PHE A 288 -19.48 -6.93 19.43
C PHE A 288 -20.05 -6.71 20.83
N SER A 289 -19.59 -5.66 21.53
CA SER A 289 -20.09 -5.23 22.84
C SER A 289 -20.46 -3.75 22.85
N VAL A 290 -21.30 -3.30 23.78
CA VAL A 290 -21.71 -1.88 23.87
C VAL A 290 -20.65 -1.07 24.59
N SER A 291 -20.06 -0.08 23.92
CA SER A 291 -19.05 0.80 24.51
C SER A 291 -19.61 1.58 25.71
N PRO A 292 -18.96 1.54 26.90
CA PRO A 292 -19.37 2.35 28.05
C PRO A 292 -19.28 3.85 27.78
N ILE A 293 -18.43 4.31 26.85
CA ILE A 293 -18.31 5.74 26.49
C ILE A 293 -19.30 6.13 25.38
N PHE A 294 -19.32 5.38 24.27
CA PHE A 294 -20.04 5.76 23.04
C PHE A 294 -21.45 5.15 22.90
N LYS A 295 -21.83 4.21 23.76
CA LYS A 295 -23.20 3.65 23.84
C LYS A 295 -23.73 2.99 22.56
N TYR A 296 -22.88 2.56 21.63
CA TYR A 296 -23.23 1.67 20.50
C TYR A 296 -22.38 0.39 20.53
N ARG A 297 -22.74 -0.61 19.71
CA ARG A 297 -21.96 -1.86 19.61
C ARG A 297 -20.70 -1.64 18.77
N GLU A 298 -19.55 -2.02 19.31
CA GLU A 298 -18.23 -1.96 18.67
C GLU A 298 -17.56 -3.34 18.73
N ASP A 299 -16.76 -3.68 17.71
CA ASP A 299 -16.07 -4.96 17.58
C ASP A 299 -14.70 -4.89 18.27
N TYR A 300 -14.59 -5.49 19.45
CA TYR A 300 -13.36 -5.48 20.24
C TYR A 300 -12.31 -6.48 19.77
N SER A 301 -12.67 -7.43 18.88
CA SER A 301 -11.71 -8.36 18.25
C SER A 301 -10.75 -7.61 17.32
N GLN A 302 -11.17 -6.45 16.79
CA GLN A 302 -10.33 -5.61 15.95
C GLN A 302 -9.07 -5.09 16.65
N PHE A 303 -9.05 -5.05 17.98
CA PHE A 303 -7.94 -4.51 18.76
C PHE A 303 -6.77 -5.48 18.94
N ILE A 304 -6.88 -6.73 18.46
CA ILE A 304 -5.78 -7.72 18.47
C ILE A 304 -4.64 -7.23 17.54
N PRO A 305 -3.43 -6.96 18.06
CA PRO A 305 -2.27 -6.59 17.25
C PRO A 305 -1.86 -7.73 16.31
N ARG A 306 -1.57 -7.40 15.05
CA ARG A 306 -1.34 -8.35 13.95
C ARG A 306 -0.44 -7.76 12.88
N GLY A 307 0.15 -8.58 12.02
CA GLY A 307 1.14 -8.12 11.03
C GLY A 307 2.41 -7.55 11.69
N HIS A 308 3.05 -6.56 11.08
CA HIS A 308 4.28 -5.95 11.61
C HIS A 308 4.11 -5.35 13.01
N TYR A 309 2.88 -5.01 13.42
CA TYR A 309 2.59 -4.44 14.73
C TYR A 309 2.93 -5.37 15.91
N THR A 310 3.13 -6.67 15.70
CA THR A 310 3.55 -7.59 16.78
C THR A 310 5.04 -7.55 17.09
N ARG A 311 5.86 -6.87 16.26
CA ARG A 311 7.34 -6.90 16.33
C ARG A 311 7.95 -6.10 17.49
N SER A 312 7.23 -5.12 18.05
CA SER A 312 7.65 -4.41 19.26
C SER A 312 6.46 -4.07 20.16
N GLU A 313 6.71 -3.95 21.47
CA GLU A 313 5.71 -3.48 22.43
C GLU A 313 5.22 -2.07 22.12
N LYS A 314 6.08 -1.22 21.54
CA LYS A 314 5.73 0.12 21.07
C LYS A 314 4.72 0.06 19.92
N LEU A 315 4.90 -0.86 18.98
CA LEU A 315 3.94 -1.06 17.88
C LEU A 315 2.63 -1.71 18.34
N LYS A 316 2.64 -2.61 19.33
CA LYS A 316 1.40 -3.17 19.93
C LYS A 316 0.55 -2.10 20.61
N ASN A 317 1.17 -1.22 21.40
CA ASN A 317 0.51 -0.08 22.05
C ASN A 317 0.00 0.93 21.02
N TYR A 318 0.81 1.23 19.99
CA TYR A 318 0.40 2.08 18.88
C TYR A 318 -0.84 1.52 18.16
N PHE A 319 -0.84 0.23 17.81
CA PHE A 319 -1.93 -0.42 17.11
C PHE A 319 -3.26 -0.28 17.86
N LYS A 320 -3.29 -0.66 19.14
CA LYS A 320 -4.52 -0.56 19.96
C LYS A 320 -5.06 0.87 20.02
N ALA A 321 -4.19 1.86 20.22
CA ALA A 321 -4.58 3.27 20.29
C ALA A 321 -4.99 3.85 18.92
N PHE A 322 -4.34 3.46 17.83
CA PHE A 322 -4.69 3.95 16.49
C PHE A 322 -5.99 3.30 15.99
N MET A 323 -6.24 2.04 16.35
CA MET A 323 -7.54 1.39 16.14
C MET A 323 -8.65 2.07 16.96
N TRP A 324 -8.40 2.43 18.21
CA TRP A 324 -9.33 3.24 19.02
C TRP A 324 -9.69 4.57 18.32
N TYR A 325 -8.68 5.35 17.91
CA TYR A 325 -8.89 6.64 17.24
C TYR A 325 -9.42 6.54 15.79
N GLY A 326 -9.28 5.39 15.14
CA GLY A 326 -9.71 5.14 13.76
C GLY A 326 -11.05 4.41 13.62
N ARG A 327 -11.54 3.73 14.65
CA ARG A 327 -12.84 3.04 14.65
C ARG A 327 -13.97 3.82 15.33
N LEU A 328 -13.71 4.44 16.47
CA LEU A 328 -14.76 5.07 17.27
C LEU A 328 -15.23 6.37 16.63
N THR A 329 -16.47 6.34 16.14
CA THR A 329 -17.17 7.46 15.50
C THR A 329 -17.99 8.26 16.51
N PHE A 330 -17.84 9.58 16.48
CA PHE A 330 -18.78 10.53 17.05
C PHE A 330 -19.98 10.66 16.09
N LEU A 331 -20.92 9.71 16.19
CA LEU A 331 -22.09 9.59 15.31
C LEU A 331 -22.97 10.84 15.34
N ILE A 332 -23.37 11.32 14.16
CA ILE A 332 -24.34 12.43 14.00
C ILE A 332 -25.78 11.92 14.19
N LYS A 333 -26.03 10.65 13.85
CA LYS A 333 -27.35 10.03 13.88
C LYS A 333 -27.53 9.09 15.06
N LYS A 334 -28.79 8.84 15.41
CA LYS A 334 -29.20 8.09 16.61
C LYS A 334 -29.38 6.59 16.36
N ASP A 335 -29.40 6.16 15.12
CA ASP A 335 -30.01 4.87 14.73
C ASP A 335 -29.19 3.68 15.22
N LEU A 336 -27.86 3.78 15.17
CA LEU A 336 -26.89 2.81 15.68
C LEU A 336 -26.64 2.90 17.20
N ILE A 337 -27.16 3.94 17.89
CA ILE A 337 -27.00 4.07 19.34
C ILE A 337 -27.83 2.98 20.05
N ALA A 338 -27.29 2.38 21.10
CA ALA A 338 -27.90 1.29 21.87
C ALA A 338 -28.35 1.69 23.29
N SER A 339 -28.30 2.99 23.64
CA SER A 339 -28.86 3.54 24.88
C SER A 339 -30.39 3.72 24.83
N GLU A 340 -30.99 4.00 25.98
CA GLU A 340 -32.40 4.39 26.11
C GLU A 340 -32.69 5.70 25.37
N ASN A 341 -31.86 6.74 25.59
CA ASN A 341 -32.03 8.05 24.97
C ASN A 341 -31.09 8.27 23.78
N LYS A 342 -31.27 7.44 22.74
CA LYS A 342 -30.46 7.45 21.51
C LYS A 342 -30.23 8.83 20.89
N ALA A 343 -31.23 9.72 20.97
CA ALA A 343 -31.14 11.07 20.42
C ALA A 343 -30.24 12.00 21.25
N TYR A 344 -30.24 11.84 22.58
CA TYR A 344 -29.34 12.56 23.47
C TYR A 344 -27.88 12.18 23.24
N ASP A 345 -27.56 10.89 23.19
CA ASP A 345 -26.18 10.44 22.99
C ASP A 345 -25.62 10.87 21.63
N ALA A 346 -26.42 10.86 20.55
CA ALA A 346 -26.01 11.41 19.25
C ALA A 346 -25.80 12.95 19.29
N LYS A 347 -26.58 13.70 20.09
CA LYS A 347 -26.30 15.12 20.37
C LYS A 347 -24.98 15.30 21.10
N ILE A 348 -24.72 14.53 22.15
CA ILE A 348 -23.46 14.55 22.91
C ILE A 348 -22.27 14.19 22.02
N HIS A 349 -22.39 13.22 21.11
CA HIS A 349 -21.35 12.91 20.13
C HIS A 349 -21.07 14.08 19.18
N THR A 350 -22.10 14.71 18.61
CA THR A 350 -21.95 15.86 17.70
C THR A 350 -21.29 17.06 18.42
N LEU A 351 -21.65 17.30 19.68
CA LEU A 351 -21.00 18.32 20.53
C LEU A 351 -19.54 17.95 20.87
N GLY A 352 -19.26 16.69 21.22
CA GLY A 352 -17.91 16.21 21.51
C GLY A 352 -16.95 16.38 20.35
N ALA A 353 -17.39 16.02 19.13
CA ALA A 353 -16.65 16.28 17.89
C ALA A 353 -16.42 17.78 17.65
N SER A 354 -17.41 18.62 17.95
CA SER A 354 -17.29 20.09 17.80
C SER A 354 -16.29 20.70 18.79
N LEU A 355 -16.24 20.23 20.05
CA LEU A 355 -15.23 20.64 21.03
C LEU A 355 -13.78 20.31 20.58
N ILE A 356 -13.60 19.14 19.96
CA ILE A 356 -12.30 18.68 19.40
C ILE A 356 -11.91 19.54 18.18
N ALA A 357 -12.84 19.72 17.24
CA ALA A 357 -12.62 20.52 16.04
C ALA A 357 -12.30 21.98 16.35
N SER A 358 -13.00 22.59 17.32
CA SER A 358 -12.71 23.94 17.81
C SER A 358 -11.28 24.03 18.34
N LYS A 359 -10.86 23.13 19.22
CA LYS A 359 -9.49 23.10 19.78
C LYS A 359 -8.40 22.94 18.70
N PHE A 360 -8.66 22.19 17.63
CA PHE A 360 -7.78 22.15 16.46
C PHE A 360 -7.74 23.47 15.66
N SER A 361 -8.87 24.17 15.52
CA SER A 361 -8.93 25.48 14.87
C SER A 361 -8.27 26.59 15.70
N GLU A 362 -8.38 26.51 17.04
CA GLU A 362 -7.76 27.42 18.01
C GLU A 362 -6.23 27.26 18.07
N THR A 363 -5.70 26.07 17.74
CA THR A 363 -4.30 25.70 18.03
C THR A 363 -3.58 25.13 16.80
N PRO A 364 -2.98 25.97 15.94
CA PRO A 364 -2.31 25.54 14.72
C PRO A 364 -1.21 24.49 14.93
N THR A 365 -0.45 24.56 16.02
CA THR A 365 0.61 23.60 16.35
C THR A 365 0.08 22.22 16.74
N LEU A 366 -1.11 22.14 17.35
CA LEU A 366 -1.80 20.87 17.61
C LEU A 366 -2.35 20.27 16.30
N LYS A 367 -2.92 21.12 15.44
CA LYS A 367 -3.33 20.70 14.09
C LYS A 367 -2.13 20.23 13.26
N GLU A 368 -0.96 20.84 13.38
CA GLU A 368 0.25 20.40 12.67
C GLU A 368 0.73 18.99 13.10
N LYS A 369 0.72 18.69 14.41
CA LYS A 369 1.02 17.33 14.92
C LYS A 369 0.10 16.28 14.29
N TRP A 370 -1.19 16.59 14.21
CA TRP A 370 -2.21 15.71 13.64
C TRP A 370 -2.10 15.63 12.10
N ASP A 371 -1.94 16.76 11.41
CA ASP A 371 -1.69 16.84 9.96
C ASP A 371 -0.48 15.98 9.57
N ARG A 372 0.60 15.98 10.37
CA ARG A 372 1.82 15.22 10.10
C ARG A 372 1.61 13.71 10.15
N ILE A 373 0.65 13.22 10.93
CA ILE A 373 0.23 11.80 10.92
C ILE A 373 -0.75 11.59 9.76
N TYR A 374 -1.78 12.43 9.66
CA TYR A 374 -2.90 12.25 8.75
C TYR A 374 -2.45 12.31 7.27
N THR A 375 -1.63 13.30 6.89
CA THR A 375 -1.19 13.49 5.50
C THR A 375 -0.21 12.42 5.01
N VAL A 376 0.61 11.85 5.91
CA VAL A 376 1.54 10.77 5.57
C VAL A 376 0.79 9.43 5.49
N THR A 377 -0.05 9.10 6.47
CA THR A 377 -0.89 7.88 6.41
C THR A 377 -1.89 7.94 5.24
N ALA A 378 -2.35 9.12 4.84
CA ALA A 378 -3.18 9.30 3.65
C ALA A 378 -2.41 9.22 2.32
N PHE A 379 -1.09 9.44 2.34
CA PHE A 379 -0.23 9.14 1.19
C PHE A 379 0.00 7.62 1.05
N TYR A 380 0.27 6.92 2.16
CA TYR A 380 0.50 5.46 2.16
C TYR A 380 -0.75 4.63 1.85
N VAL A 381 -1.93 5.01 2.38
CA VAL A 381 -3.13 4.15 2.40
C VAL A 381 -4.41 4.89 1.93
N GLY A 382 -4.31 6.14 1.45
CA GLY A 382 -5.46 6.92 1.00
C GLY A 382 -6.23 7.64 2.11
N PHE A 383 -7.19 8.47 1.72
CA PHE A 383 -7.96 9.31 2.66
C PHE A 383 -9.06 8.55 3.40
N SER A 384 -9.41 9.02 4.60
CA SER A 384 -10.67 8.68 5.26
C SER A 384 -11.86 9.19 4.43
N ASP A 385 -12.95 8.42 4.36
CA ASP A 385 -14.26 8.89 3.92
C ASP A 385 -15.30 9.02 5.06
N ASP A 386 -14.92 8.66 6.30
CA ASP A 386 -15.52 9.29 7.50
C ASP A 386 -15.15 10.78 7.57
N LEU A 387 -15.98 11.58 8.26
CA LEU A 387 -15.71 13.00 8.52
C LEU A 387 -14.55 13.15 9.52
N GLY A 388 -13.70 14.16 9.34
CA GLY A 388 -12.61 14.47 10.28
C GLY A 388 -12.66 15.89 10.84
N PRO A 389 -11.59 16.31 11.54
CA PRO A 389 -11.44 17.68 12.03
C PRO A 389 -11.59 18.74 10.93
N TYR A 390 -11.11 18.50 9.70
CA TYR A 390 -11.27 19.44 8.58
C TYR A 390 -12.74 19.76 8.26
N GLU A 391 -13.58 18.72 8.18
CA GLU A 391 -15.00 18.83 7.83
C GLU A 391 -15.75 19.59 8.93
N TYR A 392 -15.49 19.26 10.20
CA TYR A 392 -16.10 19.94 11.34
C TYR A 392 -15.61 21.39 11.50
N ILE A 393 -14.32 21.67 11.33
CA ILE A 393 -13.80 23.06 11.35
C ILE A 393 -14.46 23.89 10.24
N LYS A 394 -14.59 23.35 9.03
CA LYS A 394 -15.24 24.06 7.92
C LYS A 394 -16.73 24.29 8.20
N ALA A 395 -17.45 23.28 8.67
CA ALA A 395 -18.88 23.39 9.00
C ALA A 395 -19.15 24.36 10.16
N LEU A 396 -18.35 24.32 11.23
CA LEU A 396 -18.42 25.26 12.35
C LEU A 396 -18.14 26.70 11.90
N ASN A 397 -17.12 26.91 11.06
CA ASN A 397 -16.85 28.24 10.49
C ASN A 397 -18.02 28.77 9.64
N THR A 398 -18.77 27.91 8.95
CA THR A 398 -20.00 28.32 8.24
C THR A 398 -21.15 28.65 9.20
N VAL A 399 -21.31 27.92 10.30
CA VAL A 399 -22.37 28.19 11.31
C VAL A 399 -22.09 29.46 12.12
N PHE A 400 -20.81 29.76 12.40
CA PHE A 400 -20.36 30.88 13.25
C PHE A 400 -19.64 32.01 12.49
N SER A 401 -19.82 32.10 11.17
CA SER A 401 -19.26 33.17 10.32
C SER A 401 -17.75 33.41 10.51
N GLY A 402 -16.97 32.34 10.69
CA GLY A 402 -15.51 32.39 10.88
C GLY A 402 -15.01 32.58 12.31
N SER A 403 -15.89 32.73 13.31
CA SER A 403 -15.53 32.89 14.72
C SER A 403 -16.19 31.80 15.57
N ILE A 404 -15.64 30.58 15.53
CA ILE A 404 -16.21 29.40 16.20
C ILE A 404 -16.40 29.66 17.70
N ASP A 405 -17.65 29.60 18.16
CA ASP A 405 -18.02 29.55 19.58
C ASP A 405 -18.86 28.30 19.86
N VAL A 406 -18.20 27.26 20.35
CA VAL A 406 -18.85 25.99 20.76
C VAL A 406 -19.84 26.16 21.92
N THR A 407 -19.79 27.25 22.69
CA THR A 407 -20.81 27.52 23.72
C THR A 407 -22.12 28.01 23.12
N GLY A 408 -22.08 28.59 21.91
CA GLY A 408 -23.24 28.97 21.10
C GLY A 408 -23.95 27.82 20.38
N LEU A 409 -23.56 26.56 20.60
CA LEU A 409 -24.21 25.36 20.02
C LEU A 409 -25.52 24.98 20.73
N SER A 410 -26.49 25.89 20.68
CA SER A 410 -27.91 25.58 20.94
C SER A 410 -28.46 24.59 19.91
N ASP A 411 -29.58 23.92 20.20
CA ASP A 411 -30.16 22.91 19.30
C ASP A 411 -30.40 23.44 17.87
N ALA A 412 -30.84 24.70 17.73
CA ALA A 412 -31.02 25.36 16.44
C ALA A 412 -29.70 25.62 15.67
N ASN A 413 -28.58 25.83 16.36
CA ASN A 413 -27.26 25.93 15.72
C ASN A 413 -26.64 24.55 15.48
N LEU A 414 -26.95 23.56 16.32
CA LEU A 414 -26.57 22.17 16.13
C LEU A 414 -27.26 21.58 14.88
N ASP A 415 -28.51 21.91 14.61
CA ASP A 415 -29.20 21.45 13.41
C ASP A 415 -28.67 22.13 12.13
N LYS A 416 -28.28 23.41 12.18
CA LYS A 416 -27.49 24.04 11.10
C LYS A 416 -26.17 23.29 10.87
N LEU A 417 -25.45 22.95 11.95
CA LEU A 417 -24.20 22.20 11.86
C LEU A 417 -24.42 20.82 11.21
N LYS A 418 -25.49 20.09 11.57
CA LYS A 418 -25.85 18.82 10.91
C LYS A 418 -26.15 19.02 9.42
N ILE A 419 -26.82 20.11 9.03
CA ILE A 419 -27.09 20.45 7.62
C ILE A 419 -25.79 20.74 6.86
N GLU A 420 -24.83 21.46 7.45
CA GLU A 420 -23.52 21.68 6.83
C GLU A 420 -22.71 20.38 6.73
N LEU A 421 -22.67 19.56 7.80
CA LEU A 421 -21.99 18.27 7.81
C LEU A 421 -22.61 17.25 6.83
N ALA A 422 -23.91 17.35 6.55
CA ALA A 422 -24.59 16.51 5.56
C ALA A 422 -24.11 16.74 4.12
N LYS A 423 -23.57 17.94 3.80
CA LYS A 423 -23.06 18.29 2.46
C LYS A 423 -21.74 17.59 2.10
N PHE A 424 -21.02 17.09 3.10
CA PHE A 424 -19.83 16.27 2.88
C PHE A 424 -20.24 14.81 2.64
N SER A 425 -19.41 14.06 1.90
CA SER A 425 -19.58 12.62 1.72
C SER A 425 -19.68 11.89 3.05
N GLY A 426 -20.47 10.82 3.09
CA GLY A 426 -20.41 9.82 4.17
C GLY A 426 -19.48 8.66 3.82
N PRO A 427 -19.28 7.72 4.75
CA PRO A 427 -18.50 6.51 4.50
C PRO A 427 -19.14 5.66 3.40
N ARG A 428 -18.31 5.05 2.54
CA ARG A 428 -18.74 4.18 1.42
C ARG A 428 -18.40 2.71 1.63
N ILE A 429 -17.68 2.40 2.71
CA ILE A 429 -17.28 1.06 3.15
C ILE A 429 -17.86 0.83 4.54
N TYR A 430 -18.53 -0.29 4.78
CA TYR A 430 -19.12 -0.55 6.10
C TYR A 430 -18.08 -1.13 7.06
N GLY A 431 -17.50 -0.27 7.90
CA GLY A 431 -16.45 -0.63 8.87
C GLY A 431 -16.91 -1.37 10.13
N GLY A 432 -18.13 -1.92 10.17
CA GLY A 432 -18.67 -2.64 11.34
C GLY A 432 -19.27 -1.76 12.45
N THR A 433 -19.17 -0.43 12.37
CA THR A 433 -19.68 0.48 13.40
C THR A 433 -21.16 0.21 13.73
N GLY A 434 -21.47 0.04 15.02
CA GLY A 434 -22.83 -0.08 15.52
C GLY A 434 -23.53 -1.43 15.32
N GLU A 435 -22.86 -2.45 14.76
CA GLU A 435 -23.47 -3.75 14.40
C GLU A 435 -24.79 -3.60 13.62
N CYS A 436 -24.69 -3.04 12.41
CA CYS A 436 -25.82 -2.63 11.61
C CYS A 436 -26.53 -3.82 10.93
N ILE A 437 -27.63 -4.29 11.54
CA ILE A 437 -28.41 -5.43 11.03
C ILE A 437 -29.39 -4.98 9.95
N LEU A 438 -29.19 -5.45 8.71
CA LEU A 438 -30.14 -5.29 7.61
C LEU A 438 -31.35 -6.23 7.79
N THR A 439 -32.55 -5.73 7.47
CA THR A 439 -33.82 -6.47 7.54
C THR A 439 -34.44 -6.65 6.16
N PRO A 440 -35.30 -7.65 5.92
CA PRO A 440 -36.05 -7.78 4.66
C PRO A 440 -36.92 -6.53 4.34
N PRO A 441 -37.12 -6.17 3.05
CA PRO A 441 -36.37 -6.65 1.88
C PRO A 441 -34.91 -6.16 1.94
N PHE A 442 -33.98 -7.00 1.47
CA PHE A 442 -32.55 -6.69 1.41
C PHE A 442 -32.26 -5.94 0.11
N THR A 443 -32.14 -4.61 0.19
CA THR A 443 -31.92 -3.75 -0.98
C THR A 443 -30.70 -2.85 -0.78
N VAL A 444 -30.16 -2.33 -1.89
CA VAL A 444 -29.00 -1.44 -1.86
C VAL A 444 -29.31 -0.16 -1.07
N GLU A 445 -30.54 0.35 -1.12
CA GLU A 445 -30.97 1.53 -0.36
C GLU A 445 -30.87 1.31 1.15
N LYS A 446 -31.19 0.11 1.66
CA LYS A 446 -31.00 -0.20 3.09
C LYS A 446 -29.53 -0.28 3.48
N TYR A 447 -28.66 -0.79 2.60
CA TYR A 447 -27.21 -0.77 2.81
C TYR A 447 -26.65 0.67 2.79
N LEU A 448 -27.14 1.53 1.90
CA LEU A 448 -26.78 2.96 1.89
C LEU A 448 -27.30 3.69 3.14
N GLN A 449 -28.50 3.37 3.62
CA GLN A 449 -29.03 3.88 4.91
C GLN A 449 -28.16 3.44 6.10
N CYS A 450 -27.64 2.22 6.06
CA CYS A 450 -26.73 1.68 7.08
C CYS A 450 -25.42 2.49 7.14
N LEU A 451 -24.76 2.70 6.00
CA LEU A 451 -23.57 3.55 5.88
C LEU A 451 -23.82 4.99 6.38
N GLU A 452 -24.89 5.61 5.90
CA GLU A 452 -25.28 6.99 6.25
C GLU A 452 -25.79 7.13 7.70
N SER A 453 -26.08 6.02 8.39
CA SER A 453 -26.31 5.97 9.84
C SER A 453 -25.01 5.87 10.65
N GLY A 454 -23.94 5.34 10.05
CA GLY A 454 -22.58 5.33 10.58
C GLY A 454 -21.84 6.67 10.46
N LYS A 455 -22.43 7.68 9.81
CA LYS A 455 -21.80 8.98 9.52
C LYS A 455 -21.57 9.80 10.80
N GLY A 456 -20.32 10.22 11.00
CA GLY A 456 -19.89 11.06 12.11
C GLY A 456 -18.40 11.39 12.03
N MET A 457 -17.85 12.01 13.08
CA MET A 457 -16.41 12.32 13.12
C MET A 457 -15.59 11.10 13.58
N ARG A 458 -14.45 10.83 12.94
CA ARG A 458 -13.36 10.03 13.52
C ARG A 458 -12.08 10.85 13.61
N LEU A 459 -11.27 10.62 14.64
CA LEU A 459 -10.01 11.35 14.83
C LEU A 459 -8.93 10.90 13.83
N MET A 460 -8.84 9.59 13.57
CA MET A 460 -7.90 8.96 12.64
C MET A 460 -8.62 7.94 11.74
N GLY A 461 -9.78 8.33 11.18
CA GLY A 461 -10.71 7.43 10.49
C GLY A 461 -10.04 6.49 9.48
N GLN A 462 -10.52 5.23 9.44
CA GLN A 462 -9.97 4.18 8.57
C GLN A 462 -10.02 4.61 7.10
N ARG A 463 -9.07 4.13 6.29
CA ARG A 463 -8.85 4.67 4.95
C ARG A 463 -9.76 4.00 3.92
N PHE A 464 -10.28 4.81 3.00
CA PHE A 464 -10.92 4.32 1.80
C PHE A 464 -9.86 3.73 0.86
N ILE A 465 -9.85 2.40 0.73
CA ILE A 465 -9.01 1.70 -0.25
C ILE A 465 -9.87 1.11 -1.37
N PRO A 466 -9.48 1.24 -2.67
CA PRO A 466 -10.38 0.94 -3.80
C PRO A 466 -10.82 -0.53 -3.90
N ASP A 467 -9.95 -1.45 -3.48
CA ASP A 467 -10.19 -2.89 -3.41
C ASP A 467 -11.27 -3.23 -2.37
N SER A 468 -11.20 -2.69 -1.16
CA SER A 468 -12.21 -2.94 -0.13
C SER A 468 -13.54 -2.26 -0.46
N TYR A 469 -13.52 -1.14 -1.19
CA TYR A 469 -14.73 -0.57 -1.79
C TYR A 469 -15.31 -1.49 -2.87
N ALA A 470 -14.50 -2.02 -3.78
CA ALA A 470 -14.96 -2.98 -4.78
C ALA A 470 -15.55 -4.24 -4.14
N PHE A 471 -14.85 -4.85 -3.17
CA PHE A 471 -15.34 -6.01 -2.42
C PHE A 471 -16.66 -5.71 -1.69
N SER A 472 -16.79 -4.53 -1.05
CA SER A 472 -18.04 -4.09 -0.39
C SER A 472 -19.22 -3.89 -1.37
N ASN A 473 -18.96 -3.76 -2.67
CA ASN A 473 -19.96 -3.69 -3.74
C ASN A 473 -20.05 -5.00 -4.54
N LEU A 474 -19.47 -6.09 -4.02
CA LEU A 474 -19.52 -7.44 -4.59
C LEU A 474 -20.01 -8.49 -3.58
N VAL A 475 -19.99 -8.23 -2.27
CA VAL A 475 -20.51 -9.12 -1.23
C VAL A 475 -21.72 -8.54 -0.50
N GLY A 476 -22.55 -9.41 0.09
CA GLY A 476 -23.66 -9.00 0.95
C GLY A 476 -25.00 -9.68 0.64
N PRO A 477 -26.02 -9.45 1.49
CA PRO A 477 -27.31 -10.14 1.46
C PRO A 477 -28.18 -9.88 0.22
N GLN A 478 -27.75 -9.00 -0.69
CA GLN A 478 -28.35 -8.70 -1.99
C GLN A 478 -27.83 -9.60 -3.14
N TYR A 479 -26.61 -10.16 -3.04
CA TYR A 479 -26.02 -10.98 -4.11
C TYR A 479 -26.37 -12.46 -3.91
N LEU A 480 -27.54 -12.86 -4.39
CA LEU A 480 -27.97 -14.27 -4.40
C LEU A 480 -27.18 -15.08 -5.42
N TYR A 481 -26.61 -16.21 -5.00
CA TYR A 481 -25.91 -17.14 -5.89
C TYR A 481 -26.90 -17.94 -6.75
N LYS A 482 -26.63 -18.02 -8.06
CA LYS A 482 -27.54 -18.61 -9.07
C LYS A 482 -27.06 -19.95 -9.65
N GLY A 483 -25.82 -20.35 -9.38
CA GLY A 483 -25.23 -21.57 -9.93
C GLY A 483 -25.59 -22.85 -9.17
N ALA A 484 -25.02 -23.97 -9.62
CA ALA A 484 -25.27 -25.32 -9.08
C ALA A 484 -24.08 -25.93 -8.34
N LYS A 485 -22.94 -25.21 -8.25
CA LYS A 485 -21.76 -25.60 -7.45
C LYS A 485 -21.88 -25.01 -6.04
N GLU A 486 -20.82 -25.17 -5.23
CA GLU A 486 -20.61 -24.41 -4.01
C GLU A 486 -19.24 -23.72 -4.08
N PRO A 487 -19.15 -22.51 -4.70
CA PRO A 487 -17.90 -21.77 -4.78
C PRO A 487 -17.52 -21.17 -3.43
N PHE A 488 -16.23 -20.97 -3.19
CA PHE A 488 -15.67 -20.40 -1.94
C PHE A 488 -16.30 -19.07 -1.52
N THR A 489 -16.73 -18.26 -2.50
CA THR A 489 -17.34 -16.95 -2.26
C THR A 489 -18.80 -17.03 -1.79
N MET A 490 -19.43 -18.20 -1.86
CA MET A 490 -20.80 -18.44 -1.39
C MET A 490 -20.82 -18.76 0.11
N SER A 491 -21.75 -18.14 0.84
CA SER A 491 -22.05 -18.45 2.23
C SER A 491 -23.56 -18.57 2.44
N ILE A 492 -23.96 -19.25 3.52
CA ILE A 492 -25.36 -19.35 3.95
C ILE A 492 -25.59 -18.28 5.03
N ASP A 493 -26.53 -17.36 4.80
CA ASP A 493 -26.88 -16.33 5.77
C ASP A 493 -27.75 -16.86 6.92
N GLY A 494 -28.01 -16.01 7.93
CA GLY A 494 -28.88 -16.35 9.06
C GLY A 494 -30.36 -16.63 8.71
N MET A 495 -30.75 -16.54 7.43
CA MET A 495 -32.05 -16.93 6.89
C MET A 495 -31.97 -18.15 5.96
N GLY A 496 -30.82 -18.83 5.86
CA GLY A 496 -30.63 -20.01 5.03
C GLY A 496 -30.38 -19.71 3.54
N ARG A 497 -30.14 -18.45 3.15
CA ARG A 497 -29.97 -18.03 1.75
C ARG A 497 -28.51 -18.17 1.31
N LYS A 498 -28.28 -18.74 0.13
CA LYS A 498 -26.96 -18.75 -0.52
C LYS A 498 -26.64 -17.37 -1.10
N ILE A 499 -25.79 -16.61 -0.41
CA ILE A 499 -25.35 -15.26 -0.79
C ILE A 499 -23.85 -15.25 -1.11
N ARG A 500 -23.37 -14.23 -1.85
CA ARG A 500 -21.93 -13.97 -1.94
C ARG A 500 -21.45 -13.33 -0.64
N GLY A 501 -20.85 -14.14 0.24
CA GLY A 501 -20.40 -13.73 1.57
C GLY A 501 -18.97 -13.19 1.60
N PHE A 502 -18.12 -13.64 0.68
CA PHE A 502 -16.69 -13.30 0.65
C PHE A 502 -16.23 -12.92 -0.76
N PRO A 503 -15.25 -12.03 -0.92
CA PRO A 503 -14.54 -11.80 -2.19
C PRO A 503 -13.39 -12.81 -2.35
N ARG A 504 -12.74 -12.82 -3.51
CA ARG A 504 -11.39 -13.40 -3.70
C ARG A 504 -10.41 -12.31 -4.10
N GLY A 505 -9.11 -12.53 -3.84
CA GLY A 505 -8.05 -11.68 -4.42
C GLY A 505 -8.05 -11.65 -5.96
N LEU A 506 -8.62 -12.69 -6.59
CA LEU A 506 -8.89 -12.70 -8.03
C LEU A 506 -9.86 -11.60 -8.46
N ASP A 507 -10.85 -11.18 -7.65
CA ASP A 507 -11.75 -10.06 -7.98
C ASP A 507 -10.99 -8.71 -8.09
N ALA A 508 -9.90 -8.54 -7.34
CA ALA A 508 -9.05 -7.36 -7.48
C ALA A 508 -8.21 -7.42 -8.77
N MET A 509 -7.54 -8.55 -9.03
CA MET A 509 -6.77 -8.76 -10.27
C MET A 509 -7.65 -8.72 -11.54
N ALA A 510 -8.91 -9.10 -11.38
CA ALA A 510 -9.98 -8.97 -12.36
C ALA A 510 -10.27 -7.51 -12.72
N ILE A 511 -10.61 -6.69 -11.73
CA ILE A 511 -10.91 -5.27 -11.92
C ILE A 511 -9.68 -4.53 -12.49
N LEU A 512 -8.47 -4.91 -12.06
CA LEU A 512 -7.19 -4.41 -12.58
C LEU A 512 -6.85 -4.91 -14.00
N GLY A 513 -7.66 -5.81 -14.58
CA GLY A 513 -7.60 -6.16 -16.00
C GLY A 513 -6.78 -7.40 -16.34
N SER A 514 -6.68 -8.41 -15.46
CA SER A 514 -6.15 -9.72 -15.84
C SER A 514 -7.22 -10.61 -16.48
N ASP A 515 -7.05 -10.95 -17.77
CA ASP A 515 -7.92 -11.91 -18.45
C ASP A 515 -7.70 -13.36 -17.94
N ARG A 516 -6.49 -13.73 -17.48
CA ARG A 516 -6.31 -15.07 -16.89
C ARG A 516 -7.00 -15.19 -15.52
N ALA A 517 -7.17 -14.09 -14.78
CA ALA A 517 -8.05 -14.08 -13.60
C ALA A 517 -9.54 -14.30 -13.97
N MET A 518 -9.96 -13.88 -15.17
CA MET A 518 -11.34 -14.04 -15.66
C MET A 518 -11.60 -15.51 -15.94
N GLU A 519 -10.71 -16.13 -16.70
CA GLU A 519 -10.77 -17.56 -17.00
C GLU A 519 -10.81 -18.40 -15.71
N ILE A 520 -9.95 -18.09 -14.72
CA ILE A 520 -9.94 -18.83 -13.44
C ILE A 520 -11.21 -18.61 -12.62
N LEU A 521 -11.72 -17.38 -12.51
CA LEU A 521 -12.99 -17.12 -11.81
C LEU A 521 -14.19 -17.79 -12.54
N ASN A 522 -14.19 -17.83 -13.87
CA ASN A 522 -15.18 -18.58 -14.67
C ASN A 522 -15.08 -20.10 -14.45
N GLU A 523 -13.87 -20.66 -14.53
CA GLU A 523 -13.58 -22.09 -14.30
C GLU A 523 -14.10 -22.54 -12.90
N LEU A 524 -13.90 -21.68 -11.89
CA LEU A 524 -14.31 -21.92 -10.51
C LEU A 524 -15.79 -21.60 -10.20
N ASP A 525 -16.53 -20.97 -11.12
CA ASP A 525 -17.92 -20.45 -10.95
C ASP A 525 -18.04 -19.24 -10.00
N ASP A 526 -16.91 -18.58 -9.70
CA ASP A 526 -16.81 -17.37 -8.88
C ASP A 526 -17.05 -16.05 -9.66
N THR A 527 -17.32 -16.12 -10.97
CA THR A 527 -17.89 -15.05 -11.81
C THR A 527 -19.38 -15.22 -12.09
N ASN A 528 -20.09 -16.17 -11.49
CA ASN A 528 -21.52 -16.41 -11.77
C ASN A 528 -22.44 -15.38 -11.05
N TYR A 529 -22.07 -14.12 -11.29
CA TYR A 529 -22.46 -12.83 -10.74
C TYR A 529 -22.30 -11.79 -11.89
N GLU A 530 -22.86 -10.59 -11.79
CA GLU A 530 -23.11 -9.76 -12.99
C GLU A 530 -21.96 -8.79 -13.39
N GLY A 531 -20.97 -9.30 -14.16
CA GLY A 531 -20.23 -8.56 -15.22
C GLY A 531 -18.80 -8.04 -14.93
N TYR A 532 -17.78 -8.47 -15.72
CA TYR A 532 -16.38 -7.94 -15.58
C TYR A 532 -15.48 -7.79 -16.84
N ALA A 533 -15.68 -8.51 -17.96
CA ALA A 533 -14.71 -8.76 -19.06
C ALA A 533 -14.04 -7.59 -19.89
N GLY A 534 -13.76 -6.41 -19.34
CA GLY A 534 -13.50 -5.19 -20.14
C GLY A 534 -12.07 -4.66 -20.32
N ASN A 535 -11.06 -5.11 -19.56
CA ASN A 535 -9.87 -4.26 -19.28
C ASN A 535 -8.50 -4.68 -19.87
N PHE A 536 -8.19 -5.96 -20.09
CA PHE A 536 -6.82 -6.43 -20.42
C PHE A 536 -6.24 -5.88 -21.73
N SER A 537 -7.08 -5.74 -22.75
CA SER A 537 -6.68 -5.57 -24.17
C SER A 537 -5.89 -4.30 -24.51
N LYS A 538 -5.66 -3.40 -23.56
CA LYS A 538 -4.93 -2.14 -23.77
C LYS A 538 -3.41 -2.31 -23.69
N LEU A 539 -2.88 -3.12 -22.76
CA LEU A 539 -1.44 -3.14 -22.48
C LEU A 539 -0.58 -3.75 -23.58
N LYS A 540 -1.11 -4.71 -24.35
CA LYS A 540 -0.36 -5.29 -25.48
C LYS A 540 -0.28 -4.30 -26.65
N ALA A 541 -1.17 -3.31 -26.76
CA ALA A 541 -1.22 -2.31 -27.84
C ALA A 541 0.02 -1.39 -27.90
N GLU A 542 1.08 -1.78 -27.21
CA GLU A 542 1.80 -0.93 -26.28
C GLU A 542 3.17 -1.60 -25.90
N PHE A 543 4.12 -1.76 -26.86
CA PHE A 543 5.60 -1.59 -26.73
C PHE A 543 6.28 -1.41 -28.17
N GLU A 544 6.23 -2.38 -29.09
CA GLU A 544 6.99 -2.64 -30.37
C GLU A 544 7.68 -1.54 -31.23
N ALA A 545 7.16 -0.32 -31.45
CA ALA A 545 7.60 0.56 -32.57
C ALA A 545 8.68 1.63 -32.27
N PHE A 546 9.77 1.27 -31.60
CA PHE A 546 10.90 2.18 -31.26
C PHE A 546 11.79 2.49 -32.49
N THR A 547 12.35 3.70 -32.61
CA THR A 547 13.01 4.15 -33.86
C THR A 547 14.53 3.86 -33.91
N PRO A 548 15.18 3.88 -35.10
CA PRO A 548 16.65 3.79 -35.20
C PRO A 548 17.40 4.93 -34.50
N ALA A 549 16.80 6.13 -34.41
CA ALA A 549 17.36 7.22 -33.63
C ALA A 549 17.37 6.90 -32.13
N ASP A 550 16.37 6.14 -31.66
CA ASP A 550 16.30 5.76 -30.25
C ASP A 550 17.41 4.81 -29.81
N TRP A 551 17.92 4.01 -30.74
CA TRP A 551 18.98 3.05 -30.49
C TRP A 551 20.40 3.65 -30.54
N ASN A 552 20.58 4.86 -31.08
CA ASN A 552 21.90 5.48 -31.26
C ASN A 552 22.15 6.68 -30.33
N LYS A 553 21.36 6.83 -29.26
CA LYS A 553 21.40 7.98 -28.33
C LYS A 553 22.75 8.20 -27.63
N ASN A 554 23.60 7.18 -27.53
CA ASN A 554 24.96 7.25 -26.98
C ASN A 554 25.77 6.00 -27.37
N LEU A 555 27.07 5.99 -27.09
CA LEU A 555 27.99 4.89 -27.40
C LEU A 555 27.57 3.52 -26.82
N TYR A 556 27.00 3.47 -25.61
CA TYR A 556 26.56 2.20 -25.00
C TYR A 556 25.34 1.61 -25.72
N TRP A 557 24.36 2.46 -26.04
CA TRP A 557 23.18 2.06 -26.82
C TRP A 557 23.52 1.75 -28.29
N GLY A 558 24.40 2.54 -28.91
CA GLY A 558 24.88 2.31 -30.28
C GLY A 558 25.70 1.01 -30.41
N TRP A 559 26.52 0.68 -29.41
CA TRP A 559 27.23 -0.59 -29.33
C TRP A 559 26.23 -1.75 -29.18
N LEU A 560 25.24 -1.65 -28.27
CA LEU A 560 24.13 -2.61 -28.18
C LEU A 560 23.33 -2.74 -29.50
N TYR A 561 23.14 -1.65 -30.24
CA TYR A 561 22.44 -1.65 -31.53
C TYR A 561 23.25 -2.30 -32.65
N ALA A 562 24.57 -2.10 -32.68
CA ALA A 562 25.47 -2.85 -33.54
C ALA A 562 25.40 -4.35 -33.20
N LEU A 563 25.41 -4.72 -31.92
CA LEU A 563 25.22 -6.12 -31.50
C LEU A 563 23.83 -6.67 -31.86
N LYS A 564 22.77 -5.85 -31.88
CA LYS A 564 21.43 -6.26 -32.37
C LYS A 564 21.43 -6.69 -33.85
N THR A 565 22.47 -6.37 -34.64
CA THR A 565 22.63 -6.90 -36.00
C THR A 565 23.13 -8.35 -36.03
N LEU A 566 23.93 -8.75 -35.04
CA LEU A 566 24.45 -10.12 -34.86
C LEU A 566 23.37 -11.09 -34.33
N LEU A 567 22.21 -10.56 -33.90
CA LEU A 567 21.08 -11.29 -33.33
C LEU A 567 19.92 -11.50 -34.32
N LYS A 568 20.13 -11.20 -35.61
CA LYS A 568 19.14 -11.47 -36.67
C LYS A 568 19.41 -12.80 -37.35
N GLU A 569 18.35 -13.51 -37.73
CA GLU A 569 18.49 -14.71 -38.55
C GLU A 569 19.11 -14.37 -39.92
N SER A 570 20.15 -15.12 -40.29
CA SER A 570 20.78 -15.02 -41.61
C SER A 570 19.90 -15.70 -42.66
N ASN A 571 19.46 -14.94 -43.66
CA ASN A 571 18.57 -15.44 -44.71
C ASN A 571 19.32 -16.21 -45.82
N GLY A 572 18.56 -16.79 -46.76
CA GLY A 572 19.03 -17.76 -47.76
C GLY A 572 20.20 -17.35 -48.67
N THR A 573 20.57 -16.06 -48.68
CA THR A 573 21.70 -15.50 -49.43
C THR A 573 23.06 -15.56 -48.70
N TYR A 574 23.09 -15.89 -47.41
CA TYR A 574 24.34 -16.09 -46.66
C TYR A 574 24.92 -17.50 -46.87
N PRO A 575 26.23 -17.73 -46.65
CA PRO A 575 26.82 -19.07 -46.66
C PRO A 575 26.03 -20.07 -45.81
N SER A 576 25.87 -21.30 -46.29
CA SER A 576 24.91 -22.27 -45.72
C SER A 576 25.13 -22.60 -44.25
N PHE A 577 26.38 -22.59 -43.76
CA PHE A 577 26.66 -22.76 -42.32
C PHE A 577 26.14 -21.57 -41.49
N MET A 578 26.13 -20.35 -42.02
CA MET A 578 25.66 -19.14 -41.33
C MET A 578 24.14 -19.10 -41.15
N GLN A 579 23.40 -19.86 -41.96
CA GLN A 579 21.94 -20.02 -41.84
C GLN A 579 21.55 -21.02 -40.73
N THR A 580 22.50 -21.76 -40.16
CA THR A 580 22.24 -22.75 -39.10
C THR A 580 22.13 -22.08 -37.73
N LYS A 581 21.33 -22.68 -36.82
CA LYS A 581 21.30 -22.26 -35.41
C LYS A 581 22.69 -22.21 -34.79
N ALA A 582 23.55 -23.20 -35.06
CA ALA A 582 24.92 -23.23 -34.55
C ALA A 582 25.78 -21.99 -34.92
N TRP A 583 25.51 -21.31 -36.03
CA TRP A 583 26.16 -20.03 -36.34
C TRP A 583 25.45 -18.83 -35.72
N GLN A 584 24.12 -18.86 -35.59
CA GLN A 584 23.39 -17.87 -34.78
C GLN A 584 23.88 -17.92 -33.32
N ASP A 585 24.12 -19.11 -32.77
CA ASP A 585 24.70 -19.36 -31.45
C ASP A 585 26.15 -18.80 -31.35
N LYS A 586 26.94 -18.92 -32.43
CA LYS A 586 28.28 -18.29 -32.54
C LYS A 586 28.19 -16.77 -32.56
N GLU A 587 27.27 -16.16 -33.29
CA GLU A 587 27.15 -14.70 -33.36
C GLU A 587 26.54 -14.12 -32.08
N LEU A 588 25.60 -14.82 -31.46
CA LEU A 588 25.13 -14.57 -30.09
C LEU A 588 26.28 -14.66 -29.09
N THR A 589 27.16 -15.67 -29.18
CA THR A 589 28.36 -15.78 -28.33
C THR A 589 29.34 -14.62 -28.57
N THR A 590 29.53 -14.23 -29.83
CA THR A 590 30.37 -13.08 -30.23
C THR A 590 29.80 -11.77 -29.66
N ALA A 591 28.47 -11.60 -29.72
CA ALA A 591 27.78 -10.45 -29.17
C ALA A 591 27.81 -10.42 -27.64
N LEU A 592 27.58 -11.56 -26.96
CA LEU A 592 27.68 -11.70 -25.51
C LEU A 592 29.09 -11.41 -24.99
N ALA A 593 30.14 -11.82 -25.72
CA ALA A 593 31.52 -11.50 -25.39
C ALA A 593 31.80 -9.99 -25.48
N SER A 594 31.40 -9.35 -26.58
CA SER A 594 31.57 -7.89 -26.76
C SER A 594 30.71 -7.08 -25.77
N TRP A 595 29.50 -7.55 -25.45
CA TRP A 595 28.66 -6.95 -24.40
C TRP A 595 29.25 -7.13 -23.00
N SER A 596 29.91 -8.25 -22.73
CA SER A 596 30.62 -8.49 -21.46
C SER A 596 31.82 -7.55 -21.30
N GLN A 597 32.55 -7.27 -22.39
CA GLN A 597 33.57 -6.21 -22.42
C GLN A 597 32.95 -4.83 -22.18
N LEU A 598 31.86 -4.47 -22.87
CA LEU A 598 31.14 -3.21 -22.63
C LEU A 598 30.67 -3.05 -21.17
N ARG A 599 30.23 -4.14 -20.51
CA ARG A 599 29.87 -4.16 -19.07
C ARG A 599 31.08 -4.08 -18.14
N HIS A 600 32.23 -4.61 -18.54
CA HIS A 600 33.49 -4.50 -17.82
C HIS A 600 34.06 -3.08 -17.91
N ASP A 601 34.07 -2.48 -19.10
CA ASP A 601 34.67 -1.16 -19.32
C ASP A 601 33.81 -0.01 -18.74
N THR A 602 32.51 -0.25 -18.53
CA THR A 602 31.59 0.69 -17.85
C THR A 602 31.37 0.39 -16.36
N ILE A 603 32.11 -0.58 -15.77
CA ILE A 603 31.83 -1.17 -14.44
C ILE A 603 31.77 -0.18 -13.27
N LEU A 604 32.47 0.96 -13.37
CA LEU A 604 32.52 2.00 -12.34
C LEU A 604 31.32 2.97 -12.40
N TYR A 605 30.71 3.12 -13.59
CA TYR A 605 29.65 4.10 -13.86
C TYR A 605 28.27 3.45 -14.02
N ALA A 606 28.22 2.18 -14.43
CA ALA A 606 27.03 1.35 -14.33
C ALA A 606 26.87 0.85 -12.89
N LYS A 607 25.69 1.02 -12.28
CA LYS A 607 25.38 0.49 -10.95
C LYS A 607 25.69 -1.02 -10.88
N GLN A 608 26.60 -1.41 -9.99
CA GLN A 608 26.84 -2.80 -9.66
C GLN A 608 25.86 -3.31 -8.59
N SER A 609 25.57 -4.61 -8.61
CA SER A 609 24.63 -5.27 -7.70
C SER A 609 25.39 -6.21 -6.76
N TYR A 610 25.28 -6.00 -5.44
CA TYR A 610 26.05 -6.71 -4.41
C TYR A 610 25.22 -6.98 -3.14
N THR A 611 25.64 -7.98 -2.35
CA THR A 611 25.12 -8.34 -1.02
C THR A 611 26.27 -9.06 -0.26
N PRO A 612 26.44 -8.90 1.07
CA PRO A 612 27.63 -9.40 1.80
C PRO A 612 27.78 -10.94 1.89
N ALA A 613 28.99 -11.40 2.25
CA ALA A 613 29.55 -12.74 2.02
C ALA A 613 29.82 -13.55 3.31
N GLY A 614 30.25 -14.83 3.30
CA GLY A 614 30.63 -15.80 2.24
C GLY A 614 30.68 -17.22 2.86
N ILE A 615 30.96 -18.35 2.20
CA ILE A 615 31.75 -18.75 1.01
C ILE A 615 31.10 -20.04 0.44
N GLY A 616 31.19 -20.44 -0.84
CA GLY A 616 31.83 -19.88 -2.04
C GLY A 616 31.04 -20.29 -3.31
N LEU A 617 31.48 -19.87 -4.51
CA LEU A 617 30.58 -19.72 -5.68
C LEU A 617 30.60 -20.86 -6.73
N PRO A 618 29.42 -21.40 -7.12
CA PRO A 618 29.16 -22.08 -8.40
C PRO A 618 29.02 -21.07 -9.58
N PRO A 619 28.96 -21.53 -10.84
CA PRO A 619 28.86 -20.65 -12.02
C PRO A 619 27.49 -19.94 -12.16
N ALA A 620 27.44 -18.93 -13.03
CA ALA A 620 26.28 -18.06 -13.17
C ALA A 620 25.19 -18.64 -14.08
N VAL A 621 24.01 -18.89 -13.51
CA VAL A 621 22.80 -19.31 -14.24
C VAL A 621 22.17 -18.11 -14.96
N VAL A 622 21.82 -18.28 -16.23
CA VAL A 622 21.01 -17.30 -16.96
C VAL A 622 19.57 -17.34 -16.45
N GLY A 623 19.07 -16.18 -16.03
CA GLY A 623 17.66 -15.98 -15.67
C GLY A 623 16.92 -15.12 -16.69
N TYR A 624 15.59 -15.20 -16.67
CA TYR A 624 14.67 -14.41 -17.47
C TYR A 624 13.80 -13.55 -16.54
N VAL A 625 13.48 -12.32 -16.92
CA VAL A 625 12.59 -11.44 -16.14
C VAL A 625 11.27 -11.29 -16.90
N GLU A 626 10.15 -11.39 -16.19
CA GLU A 626 8.82 -11.22 -16.77
C GLU A 626 8.70 -9.85 -17.46
N PRO A 627 8.37 -9.78 -18.76
CA PRO A 627 8.39 -8.54 -19.53
C PRO A 627 7.12 -7.72 -19.30
N LEU A 628 6.96 -7.19 -18.09
CA LEU A 628 5.93 -6.22 -17.70
C LEU A 628 6.53 -4.81 -17.44
N PRO A 629 7.15 -4.17 -18.46
CA PRO A 629 7.90 -2.93 -18.30
C PRO A 629 7.04 -1.72 -17.92
N GLU A 630 5.77 -1.65 -18.33
CA GLU A 630 4.87 -0.58 -17.89
C GLU A 630 4.57 -0.70 -16.39
N PHE A 631 4.33 -1.92 -15.91
CA PHE A 631 4.19 -2.21 -14.49
C PHE A 631 5.44 -1.81 -13.71
N TYR A 632 6.65 -2.10 -14.22
CA TYR A 632 7.90 -1.66 -13.57
C TYR A 632 8.08 -0.13 -13.56
N ASN A 633 7.63 0.61 -14.58
CA ASN A 633 7.65 2.07 -14.57
C ASN A 633 6.62 2.66 -13.59
N ARG A 634 5.42 2.09 -13.53
CA ARG A 634 4.41 2.45 -12.52
C ARG A 634 4.95 2.17 -11.10
N LEU A 635 5.57 1.01 -10.87
CA LEU A 635 6.20 0.63 -9.59
C LEU A 635 7.38 1.55 -9.21
N LEU A 636 8.09 2.11 -10.19
CA LEU A 636 9.16 3.09 -9.98
C LEU A 636 8.65 4.50 -9.60
N SER A 637 7.35 4.79 -9.82
CA SER A 637 6.71 6.07 -9.49
C SER A 637 6.05 6.12 -8.11
N LEU A 638 6.18 5.05 -7.31
CA LEU A 638 5.62 4.88 -5.95
C LEU A 638 6.70 5.07 -4.87
#